data_AF-A0A1B0A4S0-F1
#
_entry.id   AF-A0A1B0A4S0-F1
#
_cell.length_a   1.000
_cell.length_b   1.000
_cell.length_c   1.000
_cell.angle_alpha   90.00
_cell.angle_beta   90.00
_cell.angle_gamma   90.00
#
_symmetry.space_group_name_H-M   'P 1'
#
loop_
_entity.id
_entity.type
_entity.pdbx_description
1 polymer ?
#
loop_
_entity_poly.entity_id
_entity_poly.type
_entity_poly.pdbx_seq_one_letter_code
_entity_poly.pdbx_strand_id
1 'polypeptide(L)'
;MSVYNDNGSDSECDLRDDDLDICRDYETDEDEAKLMEPPKIEDVVCDLGDASKEVKPSESDESMLALLPPDHPLLARFQKALKEYLIRTKEQLLTEIADINSRTREKEQMHEEQGVTLYDLQQEIQRQNEQLEEFALQIDEHVTQRHKEEEAVAKLKADYEEKAELTKAQKTLYNRRMVELEHVQELEINVRKWVDDVEDEVKNAKAVVSRDAQLQKQLSEEKRKSDLLFYHLDVEVKRSERELEMVQGDVKDMEEANNVLKQNVSAANADLEILENEHKHLTQAWSEVIVAIAQRDRIFNEANESLNKEKETIKLRLSGIQAIKKQIKNESLVSERLEVFRKHLTEEMTQLRKDCKTQSDILHGLETKLMEIPNLLDKTEADLNEAKREGTELEIKIRRLQWVIDKWNNKKYELEEAILKLAQDQLISDKASGYRMKLIRNAQEKRRSMELALAQAQNQLANTLLEIDRLKGSNTRLTLENEQLKENLKQLELHGDDLNNEIKKIQDQTDLKTIRLEKLMKQFDEITHPKGEVETTIDVKIQQMEKSIQGVEQQTREGQEFWIMLQNHFINLSQKRNNQLNQTQMTRKQLSIIKQKSLKIDQDLENAENTSRELTREIRLYESKLELLNQKISKRRQKHQFEENECQLEHGELLEKLKTNEMNVLNLEEEINELHKEIGRYKDIVLDKHRECLSWETKYKLIEETLRWRKDESTLESELGTMRNEIHRMEIRYQQLKRTQEKLIVDLEHAVMHREQIFMVATTKTNIESQEHRLKQSNQSLEQKVISMRRKLKQTRRDLKHLAEHQIIDAQRERQQIKDDIKRLHGEMEQEAAEDKKTLQEIEQSLLKKHQNLESIVRKQSRAKAYRRLTGSSQPLKPPRSATSMQAQKEKQTEINENLVEIIQEFMAETPEKTCFFTKLLQILRD
;
A
#
# COMPACT_ATOMS: atom_id res chain seq x y z
N MET A 1 2.83 -49.61 -29.53
CA MET A 1 2.09 -48.68 -30.40
C MET A 1 2.39 -47.27 -29.91
N SER A 2 2.63 -46.24 -30.71
CA SER A 2 3.10 -46.11 -32.10
C SER A 2 3.49 -44.62 -32.22
N VAL A 3 4.78 -44.22 -32.28
CA VAL A 3 5.72 -44.30 -33.41
C VAL A 3 5.38 -43.31 -34.54
N TYR A 4 6.27 -42.31 -34.69
CA TYR A 4 6.54 -41.44 -35.85
C TYR A 4 5.48 -40.36 -36.19
N ASN A 5 5.80 -39.19 -36.77
CA ASN A 5 7.07 -38.49 -37.11
C ASN A 5 6.83 -36.97 -36.95
N ASP A 6 7.79 -36.05 -36.73
CA ASP A 6 9.23 -35.92 -37.07
C ASP A 6 9.51 -35.37 -38.49
N ASN A 7 10.67 -34.71 -38.64
CA ASN A 7 11.12 -33.76 -39.70
C ASN A 7 10.44 -32.36 -39.64
N GLY A 8 11.15 -31.24 -39.58
CA GLY A 8 12.61 -31.00 -39.56
C GLY A 8 13.18 -30.53 -40.91
N SER A 9 14.36 -29.88 -40.84
CA SER A 9 15.15 -29.24 -41.92
C SER A 9 14.49 -28.10 -42.71
N ASP A 10 15.21 -27.19 -43.39
CA ASP A 10 16.53 -26.55 -43.14
C ASP A 10 16.58 -25.31 -44.06
N SER A 11 17.23 -24.21 -43.63
CA SER A 11 17.72 -23.18 -44.56
C SER A 11 18.75 -22.26 -43.90
N GLU A 12 19.99 -22.76 -43.80
CA GLU A 12 21.18 -21.95 -43.54
C GLU A 12 21.54 -21.15 -44.80
N CYS A 13 21.56 -19.82 -44.68
CA CYS A 13 22.07 -18.79 -45.61
C CYS A 13 22.21 -17.53 -44.74
N ASP A 14 23.38 -17.08 -44.27
CA ASP A 14 24.61 -16.81 -45.01
C ASP A 14 24.37 -15.88 -46.21
N LEU A 15 24.53 -14.58 -45.95
CA LEU A 15 25.47 -13.72 -46.67
C LEU A 15 25.82 -12.49 -45.80
N ARG A 16 27.12 -12.26 -45.62
CA ARG A 16 27.68 -10.92 -45.41
C ARG A 16 28.05 -10.36 -46.80
N ASP A 17 28.92 -9.35 -46.81
CA ASP A 17 29.37 -8.55 -47.95
C ASP A 17 28.37 -7.39 -48.17
N ASP A 18 28.65 -6.17 -47.72
CA ASP A 18 29.78 -5.24 -47.97
C ASP A 18 29.52 -4.36 -49.21
N ASP A 19 30.01 -3.12 -49.11
CA ASP A 19 30.12 -2.07 -50.14
C ASP A 19 28.90 -1.77 -51.03
N LEU A 20 28.26 -0.62 -50.76
CA LEU A 20 28.00 0.35 -51.82
C LEU A 20 27.85 1.78 -51.26
N ASP A 21 28.96 2.52 -51.27
CA ASP A 21 28.95 3.99 -51.20
C ASP A 21 28.09 4.57 -52.33
N ILE A 22 27.05 5.31 -51.98
CA ILE A 22 26.63 6.50 -52.73
C ILE A 22 26.28 7.60 -51.72
N CYS A 23 27.29 8.37 -51.31
CA CYS A 23 27.07 9.78 -51.01
C CYS A 23 26.43 10.43 -52.25
N ARG A 24 25.40 11.27 -52.05
CA ARG A 24 24.98 12.20 -53.09
C ARG A 24 24.74 13.57 -52.51
N ASP A 25 25.87 14.23 -52.33
CA ASP A 25 26.02 15.60 -51.91
C ASP A 25 25.30 16.54 -52.89
N TYR A 26 24.78 17.63 -52.34
CA TYR A 26 24.41 18.82 -53.10
C TYR A 26 24.90 20.06 -52.34
N GLU A 27 26.21 20.09 -52.12
CA GLU A 27 26.96 21.33 -52.35
C GLU A 27 26.58 21.81 -53.77
N THR A 28 26.08 23.03 -54.02
CA THR A 28 26.64 24.35 -53.67
C THR A 28 28.13 24.42 -53.97
N ASP A 29 28.48 24.60 -55.23
CA ASP A 29 29.16 25.83 -55.65
C ASP A 29 29.01 26.12 -57.16
N GLU A 30 29.01 27.43 -57.44
CA GLU A 30 29.71 28.22 -58.49
C GLU A 30 30.29 27.48 -59.74
N ASP A 31 30.39 28.08 -60.94
CA ASP A 31 30.48 29.51 -61.29
C ASP A 31 30.14 29.80 -62.80
N GLU A 32 30.43 31.03 -63.26
CA GLU A 32 30.54 31.56 -64.63
C GLU A 32 29.27 31.91 -65.44
N ALA A 33 28.70 33.06 -65.07
CA ALA A 33 28.62 34.26 -65.91
C ALA A 33 28.07 34.21 -67.36
N LYS A 34 26.95 34.93 -67.58
CA LYS A 34 26.80 35.86 -68.72
C LYS A 34 25.77 36.96 -68.47
N LEU A 35 26.23 38.20 -68.35
CA LEU A 35 25.38 39.39 -68.29
C LEU A 35 24.87 39.77 -69.69
N MET A 36 23.66 40.31 -69.75
CA MET A 36 23.40 41.53 -70.54
C MET A 36 22.18 42.29 -69.99
N GLU A 37 22.24 43.62 -70.01
CA GLU A 37 21.33 44.53 -69.31
C GLU A 37 20.19 45.06 -70.21
N PRO A 38 19.09 45.55 -69.61
CA PRO A 38 18.37 46.72 -70.10
C PRO A 38 18.79 47.99 -69.30
N PRO A 39 19.15 49.11 -69.95
CA PRO A 39 19.82 50.23 -69.28
C PRO A 39 18.87 51.21 -68.57
N LYS A 40 19.41 51.89 -67.55
CA LYS A 40 18.89 53.16 -67.03
C LYS A 40 19.15 54.29 -68.03
N ILE A 41 18.30 55.33 -68.02
CA ILE A 41 18.65 56.69 -68.45
C ILE A 41 18.09 57.66 -67.40
N GLU A 42 18.94 58.57 -66.91
CA GLU A 42 18.63 59.59 -65.90
C GLU A 42 18.43 60.97 -66.56
N ASP A 43 18.00 61.97 -65.78
CA ASP A 43 17.70 63.33 -66.27
C ASP A 43 18.88 64.06 -66.92
N VAL A 44 18.61 64.80 -68.00
CA VAL A 44 19.49 65.89 -68.48
C VAL A 44 18.64 67.10 -68.88
N VAL A 45 19.11 68.29 -68.52
CA VAL A 45 18.43 69.60 -68.69
C VAL A 45 19.26 70.52 -69.59
N CYS A 46 18.58 71.42 -70.33
CA CYS A 46 19.17 72.45 -71.22
C CYS A 46 19.88 71.90 -72.49
N ASP A 47 20.18 72.71 -73.53
CA ASP A 47 20.19 74.19 -73.61
C ASP A 47 19.66 74.75 -74.96
N LEU A 48 19.63 76.08 -75.05
CA LEU A 48 19.25 76.91 -76.20
C LEU A 48 20.19 76.76 -77.41
N GLY A 49 19.67 76.97 -78.63
CA GLY A 49 20.47 76.98 -79.87
C GLY A 49 19.73 77.60 -81.07
N ASP A 50 19.94 78.91 -81.30
CA ASP A 50 19.36 79.65 -82.43
C ASP A 50 20.21 79.53 -83.71
N ALA A 51 19.55 79.38 -84.87
CA ALA A 51 20.16 79.44 -86.19
C ALA A 51 19.12 79.69 -87.30
N SER A 52 18.88 80.94 -87.66
CA SER A 52 17.99 81.29 -88.79
C SER A 52 18.63 81.00 -90.17
N LYS A 53 17.83 80.58 -91.16
CA LYS A 53 18.15 80.80 -92.59
C LYS A 53 16.93 80.76 -93.52
N GLU A 54 17.06 81.45 -94.64
CA GLU A 54 15.97 81.94 -95.48
C GLU A 54 15.67 81.07 -96.72
N VAL A 55 14.43 81.17 -97.24
CA VAL A 55 14.07 81.29 -98.68
C VAL A 55 14.53 80.14 -99.63
N LYS A 56 13.65 79.49 -100.41
CA LYS A 56 12.80 80.06 -101.49
C LYS A 56 11.69 79.08 -101.94
N PRO A 57 10.55 79.53 -102.51
CA PRO A 57 9.49 78.64 -103.02
C PRO A 57 9.70 78.21 -104.49
N SER A 58 8.89 77.24 -104.94
CA SER A 58 8.68 76.87 -106.35
C SER A 58 7.18 76.88 -106.68
N GLU A 59 6.81 77.52 -107.79
CA GLU A 59 5.42 77.75 -108.22
C GLU A 59 4.93 76.69 -109.25
N SER A 60 3.77 76.98 -109.86
CA SER A 60 3.00 76.20 -110.85
C SER A 60 2.16 75.03 -110.29
N ASP A 61 0.92 74.80 -110.74
CA ASP A 61 0.16 75.46 -111.82
C ASP A 61 -1.17 76.08 -111.36
N GLU A 62 -1.61 77.12 -112.08
CA GLU A 62 -2.92 77.74 -111.90
C GLU A 62 -4.04 76.94 -112.58
N SER A 63 -5.22 76.88 -111.96
CA SER A 63 -6.48 76.71 -112.70
C SER A 63 -7.56 77.65 -112.14
N MET A 64 -7.44 78.94 -112.46
CA MET A 64 -8.52 79.89 -112.17
C MET A 64 -9.80 79.52 -112.94
N LEU A 65 -10.93 79.44 -112.24
CA LEU A 65 -12.23 79.54 -112.87
C LEU A 65 -13.25 80.30 -111.99
N ALA A 66 -13.56 81.53 -112.41
CA ALA A 66 -14.71 82.34 -111.99
C ALA A 66 -15.01 82.50 -110.47
N LEU A 67 -14.29 83.41 -109.82
CA LEU A 67 -14.73 84.01 -108.55
C LEU A 67 -15.94 84.93 -108.74
N LEU A 68 -16.89 84.90 -107.79
CA LEU A 68 -17.75 86.07 -107.52
C LEU A 68 -16.96 87.10 -106.69
N PRO A 69 -17.29 88.41 -106.76
CA PRO A 69 -16.61 89.43 -105.96
C PRO A 69 -16.72 89.16 -104.43
N PRO A 70 -15.66 89.39 -103.64
CA PRO A 70 -15.64 89.12 -102.19
C PRO A 70 -16.77 89.80 -101.39
N ASP A 71 -17.23 90.97 -101.84
CA ASP A 71 -18.21 91.80 -101.15
C ASP A 71 -19.67 91.53 -101.56
N HIS A 72 -19.97 90.41 -102.23
CA HIS A 72 -21.36 90.09 -102.60
C HIS A 72 -22.21 89.80 -101.33
N PRO A 73 -23.38 90.44 -101.14
CA PRO A 73 -24.14 90.41 -99.87
C PRO A 73 -24.73 89.03 -99.49
N LEU A 74 -24.50 87.99 -100.28
CA LEU A 74 -24.83 86.60 -99.96
C LEU A 74 -23.66 85.79 -99.35
N LEU A 75 -22.41 86.30 -99.43
CA LEU A 75 -21.20 85.61 -98.94
C LEU A 75 -20.78 85.97 -97.50
N ALA A 76 -21.32 87.06 -96.93
CA ALA A 76 -20.94 87.52 -95.59
C ALA A 76 -21.21 86.50 -94.46
N ARG A 77 -22.25 85.65 -94.59
CA ARG A 77 -22.54 84.57 -93.63
C ARG A 77 -21.47 83.47 -93.63
N PHE A 78 -21.02 83.07 -94.81
CA PHE A 78 -19.99 82.04 -95.01
C PHE A 78 -18.66 82.41 -94.35
N GLN A 79 -18.21 83.66 -94.53
CA GLN A 79 -16.96 84.16 -93.94
C GLN A 79 -17.00 84.16 -92.40
N LYS A 80 -18.16 84.43 -91.80
CA LYS A 80 -18.33 84.39 -90.34
C LYS A 80 -18.29 82.95 -89.80
N ALA A 81 -18.97 82.01 -90.44
CA ALA A 81 -19.03 80.61 -90.01
C ALA A 81 -17.63 79.95 -89.91
N LEU A 82 -16.75 80.23 -90.88
CA LEU A 82 -15.37 79.71 -90.89
C LEU A 82 -14.56 80.16 -89.66
N LYS A 83 -14.80 81.39 -89.15
CA LYS A 83 -14.11 81.92 -87.97
C LYS A 83 -14.59 81.28 -86.66
N GLU A 84 -15.89 80.99 -86.55
CA GLU A 84 -16.47 80.34 -85.37
C GLU A 84 -16.05 78.86 -85.25
N TYR A 85 -15.88 78.16 -86.39
CA TYR A 85 -15.36 76.79 -86.44
C TYR A 85 -13.95 76.65 -85.85
N LEU A 86 -13.02 77.54 -86.22
CA LEU A 86 -11.64 77.53 -85.74
C LEU A 86 -11.50 77.91 -84.24
N ILE A 87 -12.50 78.60 -83.69
CA ILE A 87 -12.55 78.91 -82.25
C ILE A 87 -13.08 77.68 -81.48
N ARG A 88 -14.19 77.09 -81.92
CA ARG A 88 -14.76 75.89 -81.28
C ARG A 88 -13.80 74.70 -81.23
N THR A 89 -13.11 74.41 -82.34
CA THR A 89 -12.15 73.30 -82.39
C THR A 89 -10.97 73.51 -81.43
N LYS A 90 -10.51 74.77 -81.26
CA LYS A 90 -9.52 75.13 -80.24
C LYS A 90 -10.08 74.97 -78.82
N GLU A 91 -11.31 75.42 -78.57
CA GLU A 91 -11.97 75.31 -77.25
C GLU A 91 -12.20 73.84 -76.87
N GLN A 92 -12.66 73.00 -77.80
CA GLN A 92 -12.83 71.56 -77.62
C GLN A 92 -11.52 70.86 -77.22
N LEU A 93 -10.44 71.08 -77.96
CA LEU A 93 -9.12 70.51 -77.64
C LEU A 93 -8.60 71.01 -76.28
N LEU A 94 -8.86 72.27 -75.91
CA LEU A 94 -8.50 72.79 -74.58
C LEU A 94 -9.34 72.15 -73.46
N THR A 95 -10.63 71.86 -73.67
CA THR A 95 -11.45 71.10 -72.72
C THR A 95 -11.02 69.64 -72.62
N GLU A 96 -10.71 68.97 -73.73
CA GLU A 96 -10.20 67.59 -73.72
C GLU A 96 -8.86 67.49 -72.97
N ILE A 97 -7.95 68.45 -73.18
CA ILE A 97 -6.69 68.55 -72.42
C ILE A 97 -6.96 68.82 -70.93
N ALA A 98 -7.92 69.67 -70.59
CA ALA A 98 -8.28 69.94 -69.19
C ALA A 98 -8.88 68.70 -68.50
N ASP A 99 -9.81 68.00 -69.14
CA ASP A 99 -10.45 66.78 -68.65
C ASP A 99 -9.43 65.64 -68.48
N ILE A 100 -8.51 65.47 -69.44
CA ILE A 100 -7.41 64.50 -69.34
C ILE A 100 -6.49 64.88 -68.17
N ASN A 101 -6.11 66.14 -68.02
CA ASN A 101 -5.28 66.58 -66.90
C ASN A 101 -5.96 66.42 -65.54
N SER A 102 -7.29 66.59 -65.44
CA SER A 102 -8.05 66.30 -64.21
C SER A 102 -8.01 64.80 -63.90
N ARG A 103 -8.36 63.95 -64.87
CA ARG A 103 -8.36 62.48 -64.73
C ARG A 103 -6.98 61.88 -64.45
N THR A 104 -5.92 62.52 -64.93
CA THR A 104 -4.54 62.14 -64.60
C THR A 104 -4.24 62.49 -63.14
N ARG A 105 -4.54 63.72 -62.68
CA ARG A 105 -4.37 64.12 -61.28
C ARG A 105 -5.20 63.30 -60.29
N GLU A 106 -6.44 63.00 -60.64
CA GLU A 106 -7.31 62.11 -59.86
C GLU A 106 -6.68 60.72 -59.71
N LYS A 107 -6.03 60.19 -60.76
CA LYS A 107 -5.31 58.91 -60.71
C LYS A 107 -3.98 58.99 -59.97
N GLU A 108 -3.26 60.10 -60.07
CA GLU A 108 -2.04 60.37 -59.30
C GLU A 108 -2.38 60.42 -57.80
N GLN A 109 -3.44 61.14 -57.41
CA GLN A 109 -3.94 61.17 -56.02
C GLN A 109 -4.40 59.80 -55.53
N MET A 110 -5.21 59.07 -56.31
CA MET A 110 -5.60 57.70 -55.96
C MET A 110 -4.40 56.74 -55.84
N HIS A 111 -3.32 56.97 -56.60
CA HIS A 111 -2.08 56.19 -56.51
C HIS A 111 -1.24 56.60 -55.28
N GLU A 112 -1.22 57.88 -54.91
CA GLU A 112 -0.60 58.36 -53.66
C GLU A 112 -1.34 57.82 -52.42
N GLU A 113 -2.68 57.85 -52.41
CA GLU A 113 -3.50 57.27 -51.34
C GLU A 113 -3.32 55.73 -51.23
N GLN A 114 -3.23 55.04 -52.37
CA GLN A 114 -2.88 53.61 -52.40
C GLN A 114 -1.43 53.36 -51.93
N GLY A 115 -0.49 54.25 -52.24
CA GLY A 115 0.88 54.19 -51.76
C GLY A 115 0.99 54.34 -50.24
N VAL A 116 0.28 55.31 -49.65
CA VAL A 116 0.23 55.52 -48.19
C VAL A 116 -0.43 54.32 -47.51
N THR A 117 -1.59 53.86 -47.98
CA THR A 117 -2.27 52.71 -47.36
C THR A 117 -1.50 51.39 -47.51
N LEU A 118 -0.72 51.21 -48.57
CA LEU A 118 0.22 50.08 -48.69
C LEU A 118 1.42 50.21 -47.74
N TYR A 119 1.94 51.42 -47.51
CA TYR A 119 3.01 51.68 -46.56
C TYR A 119 2.56 51.43 -45.11
N ASP A 120 1.38 51.93 -44.72
CA ASP A 120 0.79 51.70 -43.40
C ASP A 120 0.56 50.18 -43.16
N LEU A 121 0.08 49.46 -44.18
CA LEU A 121 -0.08 48.01 -44.14
C LEU A 121 1.28 47.29 -44.03
N GLN A 122 2.31 47.78 -44.71
CA GLN A 122 3.67 47.22 -44.61
C GLN A 122 4.28 47.43 -43.22
N GLN A 123 4.03 48.58 -42.59
CA GLN A 123 4.45 48.84 -41.20
C GLN A 123 3.71 47.93 -40.20
N GLU A 124 2.41 47.71 -40.39
CA GLU A 124 1.64 46.78 -39.56
C GLU A 124 2.10 45.31 -39.75
N ILE A 125 2.46 44.91 -40.98
CA ILE A 125 3.08 43.59 -41.25
C ILE A 125 4.44 43.46 -40.55
N GLN A 126 5.28 44.50 -40.55
CA GLN A 126 6.54 44.49 -39.80
C GLN A 126 6.30 44.30 -38.30
N ARG A 127 5.36 45.06 -37.72
CA ARG A 127 4.97 44.94 -36.31
C ARG A 127 4.43 43.55 -35.95
N GLN A 128 3.71 42.90 -36.86
CA GLN A 128 3.22 41.53 -36.68
C GLN A 128 4.36 40.50 -36.80
N ASN A 129 5.35 40.71 -37.67
CA ASN A 129 6.53 39.86 -37.75
C ASN A 129 7.40 39.96 -36.49
N GLU A 130 7.63 41.18 -35.96
CA GLU A 130 8.32 41.39 -34.67
C GLU A 130 7.62 40.62 -33.52
N GLN A 131 6.29 40.64 -33.49
CA GLN A 131 5.51 39.86 -32.51
C GLN A 131 5.62 38.34 -32.72
N LEU A 132 5.66 37.87 -33.99
CA LEU A 132 5.86 36.45 -34.29
C LEU A 132 7.27 35.98 -33.90
N GLU A 133 8.30 36.82 -34.04
CA GLU A 133 9.66 36.55 -33.54
C GLU A 133 9.70 36.50 -32.01
N GLU A 134 9.01 37.44 -31.32
CA GLU A 134 8.88 37.41 -29.85
C GLU A 134 8.18 36.11 -29.37
N PHE A 135 7.07 35.73 -30.01
CA PHE A 135 6.38 34.47 -29.70
C PHE A 135 7.22 33.23 -30.05
N ALA A 136 8.02 33.25 -31.11
CA ALA A 136 8.93 32.14 -31.45
C ALA A 136 10.02 31.95 -30.36
N LEU A 137 10.58 33.05 -29.84
CA LEU A 137 11.53 33.01 -28.73
C LEU A 137 10.88 32.50 -27.43
N GLN A 138 9.66 32.95 -27.11
CA GLN A 138 8.91 32.43 -25.95
C GLN A 138 8.59 30.93 -26.08
N ILE A 139 8.27 30.46 -27.29
CA ILE A 139 8.03 29.04 -27.57
C ILE A 139 9.33 28.22 -27.37
N ASP A 140 10.48 28.69 -27.83
CA ASP A 140 11.76 27.98 -27.63
C ASP A 140 12.20 27.97 -26.14
N GLU A 141 11.99 29.07 -25.41
CA GLU A 141 12.20 29.08 -23.95
C GLU A 141 11.30 28.04 -23.26
N HIS A 142 10.00 27.99 -23.61
CA HIS A 142 9.08 26.98 -23.07
C HIS A 142 9.43 25.54 -23.48
N VAL A 143 9.91 25.30 -24.70
CA VAL A 143 10.34 23.96 -25.17
C VAL A 143 11.60 23.51 -24.44
N THR A 144 12.61 24.38 -24.31
CA THR A 144 13.84 24.04 -23.58
C THR A 144 13.59 23.91 -22.07
N GLN A 145 12.62 24.64 -21.51
CA GLN A 145 12.16 24.44 -20.13
C GLN A 145 11.47 23.08 -19.96
N ARG A 146 10.53 22.74 -20.85
CA ARG A 146 9.83 21.44 -20.84
C ARG A 146 10.80 20.27 -20.93
N HIS A 147 11.80 20.32 -21.82
CA HIS A 147 12.80 19.26 -21.93
C HIS A 147 13.67 19.08 -20.66
N LYS A 148 14.03 20.16 -19.95
CA LYS A 148 14.73 20.06 -18.65
C LYS A 148 13.88 19.36 -17.60
N GLU A 149 12.58 19.62 -17.59
CA GLU A 149 11.61 19.02 -16.67
C GLU A 149 11.32 17.55 -17.03
N GLU A 150 11.17 17.23 -18.31
CA GLU A 150 11.08 15.85 -18.83
C GLU A 150 12.33 15.02 -18.46
N GLU A 151 13.53 15.56 -18.63
CA GLU A 151 14.78 14.92 -18.18
C GLU A 151 14.82 14.69 -16.67
N ALA A 152 14.37 15.66 -15.86
CA ALA A 152 14.32 15.53 -14.41
C ALA A 152 13.33 14.44 -13.97
N VAL A 153 12.15 14.38 -14.61
CA VAL A 153 11.15 13.32 -14.39
C VAL A 153 11.67 11.96 -14.84
N ALA A 154 12.39 11.86 -15.96
CA ALA A 154 13.00 10.62 -16.41
C ALA A 154 14.03 10.08 -15.40
N LYS A 155 14.90 10.96 -14.88
CA LYS A 155 15.88 10.62 -13.83
C LYS A 155 15.16 10.16 -12.55
N LEU A 156 14.14 10.89 -12.09
CA LEU A 156 13.34 10.53 -10.92
C LEU A 156 12.58 9.19 -11.07
N LYS A 157 12.16 8.84 -12.29
CA LYS A 157 11.54 7.52 -12.57
C LYS A 157 12.56 6.39 -12.44
N ALA A 158 13.75 6.51 -13.03
CA ALA A 158 14.82 5.52 -12.89
C ALA A 158 15.24 5.36 -11.42
N ASP A 159 15.40 6.47 -10.70
CA ASP A 159 15.66 6.53 -9.26
C ASP A 159 14.59 5.81 -8.42
N TYR A 160 13.32 5.84 -8.86
CA TYR A 160 12.21 5.17 -8.21
C TYR A 160 12.16 3.68 -8.53
N GLU A 161 12.42 3.30 -9.79
CA GLU A 161 12.48 1.89 -10.22
C GLU A 161 13.62 1.14 -9.53
N GLU A 162 14.81 1.73 -9.41
CA GLU A 162 15.92 1.14 -8.64
C GLU A 162 15.53 0.92 -7.17
N LYS A 163 14.92 1.92 -6.53
CA LYS A 163 14.44 1.82 -5.14
C LYS A 163 13.31 0.78 -4.99
N ALA A 164 12.46 0.63 -5.99
CA ALA A 164 11.39 -0.37 -6.01
C ALA A 164 11.95 -1.80 -6.14
N GLU A 165 12.91 -2.05 -7.04
CA GLU A 165 13.59 -3.35 -7.14
C GLU A 165 14.44 -3.67 -5.91
N LEU A 166 15.16 -2.69 -5.35
CA LEU A 166 15.88 -2.86 -4.11
C LEU A 166 14.94 -3.19 -2.93
N THR A 167 13.75 -2.60 -2.88
CA THR A 167 12.71 -2.93 -1.90
C THR A 167 12.13 -4.34 -2.13
N LYS A 168 11.90 -4.75 -3.38
CA LYS A 168 11.50 -6.14 -3.71
C LYS A 168 12.57 -7.14 -3.27
N ALA A 169 13.84 -6.86 -3.54
CA ALA A 169 14.98 -7.69 -3.14
C ALA A 169 15.15 -7.78 -1.61
N GLN A 170 14.92 -6.69 -0.88
CA GLN A 170 14.87 -6.73 0.59
C GLN A 170 13.68 -7.55 1.10
N LYS A 171 12.50 -7.47 0.47
CA LYS A 171 11.31 -8.24 0.83
C LYS A 171 11.49 -9.74 0.57
N THR A 172 12.11 -10.14 -0.54
CA THR A 172 12.41 -11.56 -0.81
C THR A 172 13.49 -12.10 0.14
N LEU A 173 14.51 -11.31 0.46
CA LEU A 173 15.52 -11.66 1.47
C LEU A 173 14.91 -11.79 2.88
N TYR A 174 13.99 -10.90 3.26
CA TYR A 174 13.25 -10.98 4.52
C TYR A 174 12.39 -12.23 4.60
N ASN A 175 11.58 -12.52 3.57
CA ASN A 175 10.76 -13.73 3.50
C ASN A 175 11.63 -15.01 3.60
N ARG A 176 12.77 -15.05 2.89
CA ARG A 176 13.73 -16.15 2.99
C ARG A 176 14.24 -16.32 4.42
N ARG A 177 14.65 -15.24 5.09
CA ARG A 177 15.13 -15.26 6.48
C ARG A 177 14.05 -15.70 7.47
N MET A 178 12.77 -15.40 7.20
CA MET A 178 11.68 -15.90 8.03
C MET A 178 11.48 -17.41 7.86
N VAL A 179 11.55 -17.95 6.63
CA VAL A 179 11.51 -19.42 6.42
C VAL A 179 12.73 -20.12 7.05
N GLU A 180 13.92 -19.51 6.96
CA GLU A 180 15.12 -20.01 7.64
C GLU A 180 14.96 -19.98 9.18
N LEU A 181 14.26 -18.99 9.74
CA LEU A 181 13.96 -18.86 11.16
C LEU A 181 12.87 -19.85 11.62
N GLU A 182 11.81 -20.05 10.84
CA GLU A 182 10.77 -21.06 11.07
C GLU A 182 11.37 -22.47 11.11
N HIS A 183 12.27 -22.80 10.19
CA HIS A 183 12.97 -24.08 10.18
C HIS A 183 13.91 -24.26 11.38
N VAL A 184 14.56 -23.19 11.85
CA VAL A 184 15.35 -23.23 13.10
C VAL A 184 14.45 -23.40 14.34
N GLN A 185 13.25 -22.82 14.36
CA GLN A 185 12.27 -23.05 15.44
C GLN A 185 11.71 -24.48 15.42
N GLU A 186 11.44 -25.05 14.24
CA GLU A 186 11.06 -26.46 14.11
C GLU A 186 12.18 -27.39 14.59
N LEU A 187 13.43 -27.10 14.22
CA LEU A 187 14.61 -27.81 14.71
C LEU A 187 14.73 -27.71 16.24
N GLU A 188 14.53 -26.51 16.82
CA GLU A 188 14.55 -26.33 18.28
C GLU A 188 13.45 -27.16 18.97
N ILE A 189 12.22 -27.14 18.44
CA ILE A 189 11.10 -27.92 18.97
C ILE A 189 11.41 -29.43 18.90
N ASN A 190 12.02 -29.90 17.82
CA ASN A 190 12.36 -31.31 17.66
C ASN A 190 13.55 -31.73 18.54
N VAL A 191 14.56 -30.86 18.74
CA VAL A 191 15.65 -31.08 19.71
C VAL A 191 15.11 -31.11 21.15
N ARG A 192 14.15 -30.25 21.51
CA ARG A 192 13.49 -30.30 22.83
C ARG A 192 12.77 -31.63 23.05
N LYS A 193 11.96 -32.10 22.08
CA LYS A 193 11.32 -33.43 22.14
C LYS A 193 12.35 -34.53 22.36
N TRP A 194 13.46 -34.54 21.62
CA TRP A 194 14.51 -35.54 21.79
C TRP A 194 15.17 -35.48 23.19
N VAL A 195 15.28 -34.30 23.80
CA VAL A 195 15.74 -34.17 25.19
C VAL A 195 14.71 -34.73 26.16
N ASP A 196 13.42 -34.44 25.98
CA ASP A 196 12.33 -34.96 26.81
C ASP A 196 12.23 -36.50 26.69
N ASP A 197 12.29 -37.04 25.46
CA ASP A 197 12.29 -38.47 25.15
C ASP A 197 13.49 -39.19 25.81
N VAL A 198 14.71 -38.64 25.67
CA VAL A 198 15.93 -39.20 26.28
C VAL A 198 15.89 -39.07 27.82
N GLU A 199 15.33 -38.01 28.36
CA GLU A 199 15.09 -37.88 29.79
C GLU A 199 14.16 -38.98 30.31
N ASP A 200 13.07 -39.27 29.59
CA ASP A 200 12.11 -40.31 29.96
C ASP A 200 12.66 -41.72 29.75
N GLU A 201 13.46 -41.98 28.70
CA GLU A 201 14.27 -43.20 28.59
C GLU A 201 15.22 -43.36 29.79
N VAL A 202 15.91 -42.29 30.23
CA VAL A 202 16.80 -42.32 31.39
C VAL A 202 16.03 -42.52 32.70
N LYS A 203 14.82 -41.94 32.85
CA LYS A 203 13.93 -42.20 34.01
C LYS A 203 13.48 -43.66 34.02
N ASN A 204 13.08 -44.19 32.86
CA ASN A 204 12.69 -45.60 32.70
C ASN A 204 13.87 -46.56 32.96
N ALA A 205 15.06 -46.28 32.44
CA ALA A 205 16.26 -47.07 32.71
C ALA A 205 16.64 -47.07 34.20
N LYS A 206 16.58 -45.92 34.89
CA LYS A 206 16.76 -45.83 36.35
C LYS A 206 15.71 -46.65 37.10
N ALA A 207 14.44 -46.64 36.65
CA ALA A 207 13.38 -47.42 37.25
C ALA A 207 13.53 -48.94 37.02
N VAL A 208 14.06 -49.36 35.86
CA VAL A 208 14.44 -50.75 35.57
C VAL A 208 15.59 -51.18 36.48
N VAL A 209 16.72 -50.45 36.49
CA VAL A 209 17.88 -50.75 37.34
C VAL A 209 17.51 -50.80 38.83
N SER A 210 16.60 -49.93 39.29
CA SER A 210 16.08 -49.97 40.67
C SER A 210 15.24 -51.21 40.96
N ARG A 211 14.40 -51.66 40.02
CA ARG A 211 13.66 -52.93 40.13
C ARG A 211 14.59 -54.14 40.12
N ASP A 212 15.56 -54.15 39.21
CA ASP A 212 16.52 -55.25 39.09
C ASP A 212 17.39 -55.35 40.34
N ALA A 213 17.82 -54.23 40.92
CA ALA A 213 18.52 -54.20 42.21
C ALA A 213 17.65 -54.72 43.38
N GLN A 214 16.35 -54.44 43.39
CA GLN A 214 15.42 -54.99 44.38
C GLN A 214 15.21 -56.50 44.18
N LEU A 215 15.07 -56.97 42.94
CA LEU A 215 14.93 -58.38 42.59
C LEU A 215 16.21 -59.16 42.93
N GLN A 216 17.39 -58.62 42.61
CA GLN A 216 18.70 -59.16 42.96
C GLN A 216 18.81 -59.36 44.49
N LYS A 217 18.31 -58.39 45.28
CA LYS A 217 18.27 -58.48 46.74
C LYS A 217 17.31 -59.57 47.21
N GLN A 218 16.09 -59.65 46.66
CA GLN A 218 15.12 -60.70 46.99
C GLN A 218 15.67 -62.10 46.68
N LEU A 219 16.24 -62.30 45.49
CA LEU A 219 16.91 -63.54 45.10
C LEU A 219 18.09 -63.90 46.02
N SER A 220 18.86 -62.91 46.49
CA SER A 220 19.92 -63.15 47.46
C SER A 220 19.39 -63.59 48.83
N GLU A 221 18.24 -63.05 49.26
CA GLU A 221 17.59 -63.42 50.53
C GLU A 221 16.91 -64.79 50.44
N GLU A 222 16.32 -65.14 49.30
CA GLU A 222 15.76 -66.47 49.04
C GLU A 222 16.84 -67.54 48.91
N LYS A 223 17.93 -67.26 48.17
CA LYS A 223 19.08 -68.15 48.12
C LYS A 223 19.63 -68.41 49.53
N ARG A 224 19.81 -67.36 50.34
CA ARG A 224 20.26 -67.52 51.74
C ARG A 224 19.31 -68.37 52.59
N LYS A 225 17.99 -68.32 52.37
CA LYS A 225 17.02 -69.23 53.03
C LYS A 225 17.21 -70.67 52.53
N SER A 226 17.37 -70.87 51.22
CA SER A 226 17.58 -72.19 50.63
C SER A 226 18.91 -72.82 51.10
N ASP A 227 20.00 -72.06 51.15
CA ASP A 227 21.30 -72.51 51.65
C ASP A 227 21.20 -72.94 53.13
N LEU A 228 20.41 -72.22 53.94
CA LEU A 228 20.13 -72.59 55.34
C LEU A 228 19.31 -73.88 55.46
N LEU A 229 18.34 -74.08 54.56
CA LEU A 229 17.51 -75.29 54.50
C LEU A 229 18.33 -76.50 54.03
N PHE A 230 19.20 -76.34 53.03
CA PHE A 230 20.13 -77.39 52.60
C PHE A 230 21.08 -77.78 53.74
N TYR A 231 21.58 -76.83 54.52
CA TYR A 231 22.38 -77.13 55.71
C TYR A 231 21.58 -77.90 56.78
N HIS A 232 20.30 -77.55 57.03
CA HIS A 232 19.45 -78.29 57.96
C HIS A 232 19.23 -79.74 57.48
N LEU A 233 18.89 -79.92 56.20
CA LEU A 233 18.67 -81.24 55.60
C LEU A 233 19.94 -82.09 55.59
N ASP A 234 21.12 -81.50 55.34
CA ASP A 234 22.41 -82.19 55.44
C ASP A 234 22.70 -82.68 56.87
N VAL A 235 22.36 -81.87 57.88
CA VAL A 235 22.49 -82.25 59.30
C VAL A 235 21.49 -83.34 59.70
N GLU A 236 20.25 -83.30 59.18
CA GLU A 236 19.24 -84.35 59.42
C GLU A 236 19.57 -85.65 58.69
N VAL A 237 20.02 -85.62 57.44
CA VAL A 237 20.51 -86.80 56.71
C VAL A 237 21.66 -87.44 57.49
N LYS A 238 22.68 -86.66 57.88
CA LYS A 238 23.79 -87.15 58.70
C LYS A 238 23.39 -87.65 60.09
N ARG A 239 22.20 -87.27 60.59
CA ARG A 239 21.62 -87.86 61.81
C ARG A 239 20.97 -89.22 61.49
N SER A 240 20.10 -89.27 60.50
CA SER A 240 19.39 -90.49 60.12
C SER A 240 20.32 -91.58 59.56
N GLU A 241 21.44 -91.22 58.93
CA GLU A 241 22.51 -92.15 58.56
C GLU A 241 23.09 -92.86 59.81
N ARG A 242 23.39 -92.13 60.89
CA ARG A 242 23.87 -92.73 62.15
C ARG A 242 22.79 -93.54 62.86
N GLU A 243 21.54 -93.12 62.80
CA GLU A 243 20.41 -93.90 63.33
C GLU A 243 20.23 -95.21 62.55
N LEU A 244 20.43 -95.19 61.22
CA LEU A 244 20.44 -96.37 60.37
C LEU A 244 21.62 -97.31 60.68
N GLU A 245 22.82 -96.76 60.90
CA GLU A 245 24.00 -97.55 61.29
C GLU A 245 23.79 -98.29 62.62
N MET A 246 23.17 -97.65 63.62
CA MET A 246 22.82 -98.31 64.89
C MET A 246 21.81 -99.45 64.66
N VAL A 247 20.73 -99.20 63.93
CA VAL A 247 19.70 -100.22 63.65
C VAL A 247 20.25 -101.38 62.81
N GLN A 248 21.22 -101.13 61.92
CA GLN A 248 21.95 -102.20 61.21
C GLN A 248 22.92 -102.99 62.09
N GLY A 249 23.30 -102.46 63.25
CA GLY A 249 23.92 -103.21 64.35
C GLY A 249 22.89 -104.11 65.02
N ASP A 250 21.83 -103.51 65.59
CA ASP A 250 20.76 -104.21 66.33
C ASP A 250 20.16 -105.40 65.53
N VAL A 251 19.99 -105.24 64.21
CA VAL A 251 19.47 -106.30 63.33
C VAL A 251 20.42 -107.51 63.25
N LYS A 252 21.75 -107.32 63.24
CA LYS A 252 22.72 -108.43 63.19
C LYS A 252 22.71 -109.23 64.48
N ASP A 253 22.74 -108.53 65.62
CA ASP A 253 22.68 -109.15 66.95
C ASP A 253 21.39 -109.98 67.10
N MET A 254 20.27 -109.50 66.52
CA MET A 254 18.99 -110.24 66.48
C MET A 254 18.99 -111.41 65.49
N GLU A 255 19.69 -111.34 64.35
CA GLU A 255 19.85 -112.48 63.44
C GLU A 255 20.67 -113.61 64.07
N GLU A 256 21.74 -113.28 64.79
CA GLU A 256 22.54 -114.25 65.55
C GLU A 256 21.70 -114.94 66.64
N ALA A 257 20.95 -114.17 67.44
CA ALA A 257 20.04 -114.71 68.44
C ALA A 257 18.93 -115.61 67.85
N ASN A 258 18.37 -115.23 66.71
CA ASN A 258 17.34 -116.01 66.01
C ASN A 258 17.87 -117.37 65.50
N ASN A 259 19.13 -117.42 65.07
CA ASN A 259 19.74 -118.68 64.63
C ASN A 259 19.94 -119.68 65.79
N VAL A 260 20.24 -119.22 67.00
CA VAL A 260 20.25 -120.07 68.21
C VAL A 260 18.84 -120.58 68.54
N LEU A 261 17.81 -119.74 68.41
CA LEU A 261 16.42 -120.15 68.64
C LEU A 261 15.94 -121.24 67.66
N LYS A 262 16.27 -121.13 66.36
CA LYS A 262 15.94 -122.14 65.35
C LYS A 262 16.53 -123.52 65.70
N GLN A 263 17.75 -123.54 66.24
CA GLN A 263 18.40 -124.79 66.67
C GLN A 263 17.60 -125.48 67.80
N ASN A 264 17.12 -124.71 68.78
CA ASN A 264 16.28 -125.24 69.87
C ASN A 264 14.91 -125.75 69.38
N VAL A 265 14.28 -125.06 68.42
CA VAL A 265 12.99 -125.48 67.83
C VAL A 265 13.12 -126.83 67.11
N SER A 266 14.27 -127.11 66.48
CA SER A 266 14.50 -128.41 65.82
C SER A 266 14.49 -129.60 66.78
N ALA A 267 14.92 -129.40 68.04
CA ALA A 267 14.85 -130.43 69.07
C ALA A 267 13.40 -130.65 69.56
N ALA A 268 12.66 -129.58 69.83
CA ALA A 268 11.27 -129.66 70.31
C ALA A 268 10.31 -130.34 69.31
N ASN A 269 10.61 -130.27 68.01
CA ASN A 269 9.82 -130.99 67.00
C ASN A 269 9.93 -132.52 67.08
N ALA A 270 11.00 -133.07 67.66
CA ALA A 270 11.12 -134.52 67.87
C ALA A 270 10.16 -135.02 68.97
N ASP A 271 9.88 -134.19 69.98
CA ASP A 271 8.91 -134.51 71.04
C ASP A 271 7.46 -134.49 70.52
N LEU A 272 7.18 -133.79 69.41
CA LEU A 272 5.82 -133.66 68.85
C LEU A 272 5.33 -134.92 68.11
N GLU A 273 6.20 -135.79 67.58
CA GLU A 273 5.78 -137.08 66.99
C GLU A 273 5.13 -138.01 68.04
N ILE A 274 5.48 -137.85 69.32
CA ILE A 274 4.88 -138.59 70.43
C ILE A 274 3.41 -138.18 70.60
N LEU A 275 3.12 -136.88 70.50
CA LEU A 275 1.79 -136.26 70.63
C LEU A 275 0.82 -136.63 69.50
N GLU A 276 1.30 -136.94 68.29
CA GLU A 276 0.42 -137.28 67.16
C GLU A 276 -0.43 -138.55 67.42
N ASN A 277 0.01 -139.43 68.32
CA ASN A 277 -0.76 -140.61 68.71
C ASN A 277 -2.00 -140.28 69.55
N GLU A 278 -1.96 -139.21 70.35
CA GLU A 278 -3.15 -138.72 71.07
C GLU A 278 -4.17 -138.10 70.10
N HIS A 279 -3.68 -137.47 69.02
CA HIS A 279 -4.49 -136.77 68.04
C HIS A 279 -5.50 -137.70 67.31
N LYS A 280 -5.23 -139.00 67.24
CA LYS A 280 -6.14 -140.01 66.66
C LYS A 280 -7.47 -140.13 67.41
N HIS A 281 -7.51 -139.85 68.71
CA HIS A 281 -8.76 -139.81 69.48
C HIS A 281 -9.61 -138.58 69.17
N LEU A 282 -9.00 -137.46 68.76
CA LEU A 282 -9.70 -136.21 68.45
C LEU A 282 -10.48 -136.30 67.11
N THR A 283 -9.95 -137.07 66.14
CA THR A 283 -10.55 -137.22 64.80
C THR A 283 -11.97 -137.81 64.85
N GLN A 284 -12.29 -138.62 65.85
CA GLN A 284 -13.59 -139.28 65.97
C GLN A 284 -14.72 -138.32 66.39
N ALA A 285 -14.40 -137.16 66.98
CA ALA A 285 -15.36 -136.09 67.25
C ALA A 285 -15.62 -135.18 66.03
N TRP A 286 -14.73 -135.17 65.04
CA TRP A 286 -14.83 -134.28 63.88
C TRP A 286 -15.84 -134.73 62.82
N SER A 287 -16.21 -136.01 62.78
CA SER A 287 -17.18 -136.54 61.80
C SER A 287 -18.60 -135.96 61.94
N GLU A 288 -18.99 -135.49 63.12
CA GLU A 288 -20.33 -134.92 63.35
C GLU A 288 -20.48 -133.50 62.76
N VAL A 289 -19.39 -132.73 62.68
CA VAL A 289 -19.38 -131.36 62.16
C VAL A 289 -19.61 -131.31 60.65
N ILE A 290 -19.15 -132.32 59.91
CA ILE A 290 -19.18 -132.35 58.44
C ILE A 290 -20.61 -132.35 57.88
N VAL A 291 -21.56 -132.97 58.60
CA VAL A 291 -22.98 -133.04 58.17
C VAL A 291 -23.65 -131.66 58.12
N ALA A 292 -23.25 -130.73 59.01
CA ALA A 292 -23.83 -129.39 59.08
C ALA A 292 -23.44 -128.47 57.90
N ILE A 293 -22.31 -128.75 57.24
CA ILE A 293 -21.79 -127.91 56.15
C ILE A 293 -22.59 -128.15 54.86
N ALA A 294 -22.91 -129.41 54.55
CA ALA A 294 -23.53 -129.81 53.28
C ALA A 294 -24.92 -129.20 52.99
N GLN A 295 -25.64 -128.72 54.02
CA GLN A 295 -26.93 -128.02 53.83
C GLN A 295 -26.78 -126.56 53.38
N ARG A 296 -25.63 -125.93 53.64
CA ARG A 296 -25.41 -124.49 53.41
C ARG A 296 -25.15 -124.17 51.93
N ASP A 297 -24.39 -125.01 51.25
CA ASP A 297 -23.96 -124.79 49.86
C ASP A 297 -25.12 -124.88 48.85
N ARG A 298 -26.19 -125.61 49.19
CA ARG A 298 -27.38 -125.74 48.33
C ARG A 298 -28.09 -124.39 48.09
N ILE A 299 -28.20 -123.57 49.13
CA ILE A 299 -28.90 -122.28 49.09
C ILE A 299 -28.11 -121.24 48.27
N PHE A 300 -26.78 -121.34 48.25
CA PHE A 300 -25.91 -120.40 47.54
C PHE A 300 -26.11 -120.42 46.01
N ASN A 301 -26.34 -121.60 45.42
CA ASN A 301 -26.42 -121.75 43.96
C ASN A 301 -27.69 -121.13 43.36
N GLU A 302 -28.84 -121.25 44.04
CA GLU A 302 -30.13 -120.71 43.57
C GLU A 302 -30.12 -119.16 43.47
N ALA A 303 -29.35 -118.49 44.34
CA ALA A 303 -29.17 -117.04 44.31
C ALA A 303 -28.34 -116.57 43.08
N ASN A 304 -27.37 -117.37 42.64
CA ASN A 304 -26.41 -116.99 41.60
C ASN A 304 -27.04 -117.00 40.18
N GLU A 305 -27.97 -117.91 39.90
CA GLU A 305 -28.67 -117.92 38.60
C GLU A 305 -29.53 -116.66 38.38
N SER A 306 -30.22 -116.21 39.43
CA SER A 306 -31.08 -115.03 39.39
C SER A 306 -30.27 -113.77 39.06
N LEU A 307 -29.07 -113.65 39.63
CA LEU A 307 -28.14 -112.54 39.41
C LEU A 307 -27.63 -112.45 37.96
N ASN A 308 -27.57 -113.56 37.21
CA ASN A 308 -27.09 -113.54 35.83
C ASN A 308 -28.16 -113.06 34.82
N LYS A 309 -29.44 -113.35 35.07
CA LYS A 309 -30.55 -112.93 34.18
C LYS A 309 -30.65 -111.39 34.10
N GLU A 310 -30.47 -110.68 35.22
CA GLU A 310 -30.46 -109.21 35.21
C GLU A 310 -29.20 -108.57 34.57
N LYS A 311 -28.08 -109.31 34.47
CA LYS A 311 -26.90 -108.80 33.72
C LYS A 311 -27.17 -108.72 32.21
N GLU A 312 -28.12 -109.49 31.69
CA GLU A 312 -28.46 -109.52 30.26
C GLU A 312 -29.50 -108.44 29.91
N THR A 313 -30.49 -108.21 30.76
CA THR A 313 -31.47 -107.11 30.62
C THR A 313 -30.77 -105.75 30.58
N ILE A 314 -29.75 -105.56 31.44
CA ILE A 314 -28.92 -104.34 31.48
C ILE A 314 -28.13 -104.14 30.18
N LYS A 315 -27.51 -105.18 29.62
CA LYS A 315 -26.76 -105.10 28.35
C LYS A 315 -27.63 -104.61 27.19
N LEU A 316 -28.86 -105.12 27.06
CA LEU A 316 -29.80 -104.71 26.02
C LEU A 316 -30.28 -103.26 26.19
N ARG A 317 -30.47 -102.79 27.42
CA ARG A 317 -30.79 -101.37 27.68
C ARG A 317 -29.61 -100.45 27.33
N LEU A 318 -28.38 -100.86 27.60
CA LEU A 318 -27.18 -100.08 27.27
C LEU A 318 -26.99 -99.91 25.76
N SER A 319 -27.26 -100.94 24.93
CA SER A 319 -27.19 -100.79 23.46
C SER A 319 -28.28 -99.86 22.91
N GLY A 320 -29.49 -99.88 23.48
CA GLY A 320 -30.56 -98.91 23.16
C GLY A 320 -30.16 -97.47 23.47
N ILE A 321 -29.55 -97.22 24.64
CA ILE A 321 -29.04 -95.90 25.03
C ILE A 321 -27.95 -95.40 24.06
N GLN A 322 -27.06 -96.28 23.59
CA GLN A 322 -26.02 -95.91 22.62
C GLN A 322 -26.59 -95.53 21.24
N ALA A 323 -27.68 -96.17 20.80
CA ALA A 323 -28.35 -95.82 19.54
C ALA A 323 -28.96 -94.41 19.61
N ILE A 324 -29.74 -94.13 20.66
CA ILE A 324 -30.36 -92.81 20.90
C ILE A 324 -29.30 -91.71 21.01
N LYS A 325 -28.18 -91.99 21.72
CA LYS A 325 -27.06 -91.03 21.85
C LYS A 325 -26.38 -90.67 20.53
N LYS A 326 -26.39 -91.55 19.52
CA LYS A 326 -25.93 -91.21 18.16
C LYS A 326 -26.92 -90.29 17.43
N GLN A 327 -28.22 -90.55 17.55
CA GLN A 327 -29.25 -89.75 16.90
C GLN A 327 -29.28 -88.31 17.44
N ILE A 328 -29.22 -88.14 18.76
CA ILE A 328 -29.10 -86.82 19.42
C ILE A 328 -27.90 -86.02 18.90
N LYS A 329 -26.74 -86.67 18.68
CA LYS A 329 -25.55 -85.98 18.15
C LYS A 329 -25.69 -85.52 16.69
N ASN A 330 -26.44 -86.25 15.87
CA ASN A 330 -26.71 -85.81 14.50
C ASN A 330 -27.65 -84.60 14.50
N GLU A 331 -28.65 -84.60 15.39
CA GLU A 331 -29.66 -83.55 15.50
C GLU A 331 -29.08 -82.25 16.10
N SER A 332 -28.14 -82.35 17.06
CA SER A 332 -27.41 -81.18 17.57
C SER A 332 -26.56 -80.50 16.48
N LEU A 333 -25.89 -81.27 15.61
CA LEU A 333 -25.11 -80.74 14.48
C LEU A 333 -25.97 -80.04 13.41
N VAL A 334 -27.25 -80.39 13.30
CA VAL A 334 -28.22 -79.65 12.45
C VAL A 334 -28.65 -78.37 13.15
N SER A 335 -28.94 -78.43 14.46
CA SER A 335 -29.28 -77.26 15.28
C SER A 335 -28.18 -76.19 15.26
N GLU A 336 -26.91 -76.59 15.41
CA GLU A 336 -25.75 -75.68 15.36
C GLU A 336 -25.64 -74.94 14.01
N ARG A 337 -25.93 -75.60 12.88
CA ARG A 337 -25.92 -74.96 11.55
C ARG A 337 -27.05 -73.95 11.40
N LEU A 338 -28.24 -74.29 11.89
CA LEU A 338 -29.39 -73.39 11.88
C LEU A 338 -29.19 -72.20 12.83
N GLU A 339 -28.52 -72.39 13.97
CA GLU A 339 -28.12 -71.34 14.90
C GLU A 339 -27.14 -70.34 14.27
N VAL A 340 -26.13 -70.81 13.53
CA VAL A 340 -25.20 -69.94 12.78
C VAL A 340 -25.93 -69.14 11.70
N PHE A 341 -26.80 -69.78 10.91
CA PHE A 341 -27.59 -69.09 9.89
C PHE A 341 -28.56 -68.07 10.50
N ARG A 342 -29.18 -68.40 11.65
CA ARG A 342 -30.02 -67.48 12.42
C ARG A 342 -29.24 -66.25 12.88
N LYS A 343 -28.00 -66.43 13.37
CA LYS A 343 -27.13 -65.32 13.81
C LYS A 343 -26.84 -64.36 12.65
N HIS A 344 -26.40 -64.89 11.51
CA HIS A 344 -26.14 -64.09 10.30
C HIS A 344 -27.36 -63.24 9.89
N LEU A 345 -28.54 -63.86 9.78
CA LEU A 345 -29.79 -63.15 9.45
C LEU A 345 -30.17 -62.11 10.51
N THR A 346 -29.93 -62.36 11.80
CA THR A 346 -30.16 -61.33 12.84
C THR A 346 -29.14 -60.19 12.77
N GLU A 347 -27.88 -60.48 12.43
CA GLU A 347 -26.82 -59.48 12.28
C GLU A 347 -27.14 -58.57 11.08
N GLU A 348 -27.47 -59.14 9.92
CA GLU A 348 -27.97 -58.40 8.74
C GLU A 348 -29.21 -57.56 9.05
N MET A 349 -30.21 -58.13 9.74
CA MET A 349 -31.41 -57.37 10.12
C MET A 349 -31.09 -56.23 11.11
N THR A 350 -30.13 -56.41 12.03
CA THR A 350 -29.70 -55.31 12.91
C THR A 350 -28.91 -54.25 12.16
N GLN A 351 -28.13 -54.61 11.15
CA GLN A 351 -27.40 -53.66 10.34
C GLN A 351 -28.34 -52.82 9.48
N LEU A 352 -29.26 -53.46 8.73
CA LEU A 352 -30.30 -52.76 7.97
C LEU A 352 -31.18 -51.85 8.86
N ARG A 353 -31.45 -52.24 10.11
CA ARG A 353 -32.15 -51.39 11.08
C ARG A 353 -31.32 -50.17 11.53
N LYS A 354 -29.99 -50.28 11.65
CA LYS A 354 -29.12 -49.12 11.90
C LYS A 354 -29.09 -48.22 10.68
N ASP A 355 -28.94 -48.78 9.48
CA ASP A 355 -28.80 -48.02 8.24
C ASP A 355 -30.09 -47.26 7.89
N CYS A 356 -31.26 -47.90 8.04
CA CYS A 356 -32.54 -47.19 7.95
C CYS A 356 -32.70 -46.10 9.01
N LYS A 357 -32.14 -46.29 10.22
CA LYS A 357 -32.17 -45.25 11.25
C LYS A 357 -31.22 -44.09 10.92
N THR A 358 -29.98 -44.33 10.49
CA THR A 358 -29.06 -43.24 10.13
C THR A 358 -29.59 -42.44 8.95
N GLN A 359 -30.24 -43.07 7.96
CA GLN A 359 -30.93 -42.36 6.88
C GLN A 359 -32.12 -41.53 7.41
N SER A 360 -32.90 -42.04 8.37
CA SER A 360 -33.98 -41.27 9.03
C SER A 360 -33.44 -40.07 9.83
N ASP A 361 -32.33 -40.26 10.56
CA ASP A 361 -31.68 -39.21 11.35
C ASP A 361 -31.04 -38.15 10.43
N ILE A 362 -30.51 -38.55 9.26
CA ILE A 362 -30.01 -37.63 8.21
C ILE A 362 -31.16 -36.84 7.57
N LEU A 363 -32.27 -37.49 7.20
CA LEU A 363 -33.43 -36.79 6.63
C LEU A 363 -33.99 -35.76 7.60
N HIS A 364 -34.17 -36.12 8.88
CA HIS A 364 -34.60 -35.17 9.90
C HIS A 364 -33.60 -34.03 10.12
N GLY A 365 -32.29 -34.34 10.05
CA GLY A 365 -31.20 -33.37 10.07
C GLY A 365 -31.07 -32.49 8.81
N LEU A 366 -31.85 -32.76 7.76
CA LEU A 366 -32.03 -31.91 6.58
C LEU A 366 -33.33 -31.12 6.65
N GLU A 367 -34.43 -31.71 7.15
CA GLU A 367 -35.69 -31.02 7.41
C GLU A 367 -35.52 -29.86 8.41
N THR A 368 -34.79 -30.08 9.51
CA THR A 368 -34.48 -29.04 10.50
C THR A 368 -33.71 -27.87 9.88
N LYS A 369 -32.65 -28.15 9.11
CA LYS A 369 -31.89 -27.12 8.38
C LYS A 369 -32.75 -26.37 7.36
N LEU A 370 -33.69 -27.05 6.70
CA LEU A 370 -34.62 -26.41 5.78
C LEU A 370 -35.61 -25.49 6.52
N MET A 371 -36.01 -25.81 7.75
CA MET A 371 -36.76 -24.92 8.64
C MET A 371 -35.92 -23.77 9.23
N GLU A 372 -34.59 -23.93 9.31
CA GLU A 372 -33.68 -22.87 9.76
C GLU A 372 -33.43 -21.81 8.68
N ILE A 373 -33.46 -22.16 7.38
CA ILE A 373 -33.21 -21.22 6.27
C ILE A 373 -34.11 -19.96 6.31
N PRO A 374 -35.44 -20.03 6.49
CA PRO A 374 -36.27 -18.83 6.66
C PRO A 374 -35.85 -17.96 7.85
N ASN A 375 -35.52 -18.58 8.99
CA ASN A 375 -35.08 -17.88 10.19
C ASN A 375 -33.69 -17.24 10.04
N LEU A 376 -32.87 -17.70 9.08
CA LEU A 376 -31.62 -17.06 8.68
C LEU A 376 -31.88 -15.94 7.67
N LEU A 377 -32.80 -16.13 6.73
CA LEU A 377 -33.19 -15.10 5.76
C LEU A 377 -33.77 -13.87 6.46
N ASP A 378 -34.73 -14.06 7.36
CA ASP A 378 -35.34 -12.99 8.18
C ASP A 378 -34.29 -12.18 8.97
N LYS A 379 -33.24 -12.85 9.47
CA LYS A 379 -32.11 -12.18 10.12
C LYS A 379 -31.28 -11.38 9.13
N THR A 380 -30.86 -11.98 8.00
CA THR A 380 -30.09 -11.25 6.99
C THR A 380 -30.85 -10.06 6.39
N GLU A 381 -32.19 -10.12 6.31
CA GLU A 381 -33.00 -8.98 5.93
C GLU A 381 -33.12 -7.93 7.05
N ALA A 382 -33.19 -8.34 8.33
CA ALA A 382 -33.11 -7.42 9.46
C ALA A 382 -31.75 -6.69 9.51
N ASP A 383 -30.64 -7.44 9.40
CA ASP A 383 -29.26 -6.94 9.40
C ASP A 383 -29.03 -5.98 8.21
N LEU A 384 -29.51 -6.34 7.01
CA LEU A 384 -29.47 -5.48 5.83
C LEU A 384 -30.28 -4.18 6.02
N ASN A 385 -31.40 -4.24 6.74
CA ASN A 385 -32.22 -3.07 7.05
C ASN A 385 -31.62 -2.22 8.20
N GLU A 386 -30.84 -2.81 9.10
CA GLU A 386 -30.02 -2.09 10.10
C GLU A 386 -28.87 -1.34 9.40
N ALA A 387 -28.06 -2.04 8.60
CA ALA A 387 -26.96 -1.45 7.84
C ALA A 387 -27.40 -0.32 6.90
N LYS A 388 -28.59 -0.42 6.29
CA LYS A 388 -29.21 0.67 5.52
C LYS A 388 -29.52 1.91 6.38
N ARG A 389 -30.00 1.73 7.62
CA ARG A 389 -30.23 2.86 8.55
C ARG A 389 -28.90 3.50 8.94
N GLU A 390 -27.92 2.70 9.34
CA GLU A 390 -26.58 3.19 9.69
C GLU A 390 -25.93 3.95 8.53
N GLY A 391 -26.05 3.44 7.30
CA GLY A 391 -25.66 4.15 6.09
C GLY A 391 -26.32 5.53 5.97
N THR A 392 -27.65 5.62 6.11
CA THR A 392 -28.34 6.92 6.08
C THR A 392 -27.97 7.84 7.24
N GLU A 393 -27.65 7.31 8.43
CA GLU A 393 -27.12 8.12 9.52
C GLU A 393 -25.71 8.63 9.23
N LEU A 394 -24.84 7.80 8.64
CA LEU A 394 -23.49 8.16 8.24
C LEU A 394 -23.52 9.21 7.14
N GLU A 395 -24.40 9.11 6.15
CA GLU A 395 -24.65 10.19 5.19
C GLU A 395 -25.05 11.50 5.87
N ILE A 396 -25.97 11.47 6.84
CA ILE A 396 -26.39 12.66 7.58
C ILE A 396 -25.23 13.24 8.39
N LYS A 397 -24.38 12.39 8.99
CA LYS A 397 -23.15 12.79 9.71
C LYS A 397 -22.13 13.41 8.74
N ILE A 398 -21.92 12.82 7.56
CA ILE A 398 -21.02 13.32 6.50
C ILE A 398 -21.50 14.68 5.98
N ARG A 399 -22.78 14.81 5.59
CA ARG A 399 -23.35 16.10 5.12
C ARG A 399 -23.26 17.20 6.20
N ARG A 400 -23.39 16.83 7.48
CA ARG A 400 -23.17 17.76 8.60
C ARG A 400 -21.69 18.14 8.78
N LEU A 401 -20.76 17.22 8.57
CA LEU A 401 -19.31 17.49 8.61
C LEU A 401 -18.89 18.35 7.41
N GLN A 402 -19.38 18.09 6.20
CA GLN A 402 -19.19 18.94 5.02
C GLN A 402 -19.64 20.37 5.30
N TRP A 403 -20.87 20.58 5.79
CA TRP A 403 -21.35 21.92 6.17
C TRP A 403 -20.49 22.61 7.25
N VAL A 404 -19.92 21.84 8.19
CA VAL A 404 -18.96 22.37 9.18
C VAL A 404 -17.63 22.75 8.52
N ILE A 405 -17.11 21.93 7.59
CA ILE A 405 -15.90 22.20 6.81
C ILE A 405 -16.10 23.45 5.95
N ASP A 406 -17.20 23.58 5.22
CA ASP A 406 -17.54 24.75 4.40
C ASP A 406 -17.61 26.02 5.25
N LYS A 407 -18.19 25.93 6.46
CA LYS A 407 -18.23 27.04 7.42
C LYS A 407 -16.83 27.43 7.91
N TRP A 408 -15.94 26.47 8.15
CA TRP A 408 -14.54 26.75 8.52
C TRP A 408 -13.72 27.26 7.34
N ASN A 409 -13.96 26.79 6.11
CA ASN A 409 -13.32 27.29 4.89
C ASN A 409 -13.74 28.73 4.60
N ASN A 410 -15.03 29.05 4.70
CA ASN A 410 -15.50 30.44 4.62
C ASN A 410 -14.86 31.30 5.72
N LYS A 411 -14.73 30.79 6.95
CA LYS A 411 -14.05 31.53 8.02
C LYS A 411 -12.54 31.65 7.82
N LYS A 412 -11.89 30.70 7.15
CA LYS A 412 -10.51 30.78 6.68
C LYS A 412 -10.37 31.89 5.64
N TYR A 413 -11.22 31.92 4.61
CA TYR A 413 -11.19 32.97 3.59
C TYR A 413 -11.46 34.37 4.17
N GLU A 414 -12.43 34.52 5.09
CA GLU A 414 -12.63 35.78 5.84
C GLU A 414 -11.37 36.23 6.61
N LEU A 415 -10.61 35.29 7.16
CA LEU A 415 -9.37 35.58 7.89
C LEU A 415 -8.19 35.85 6.94
N GLU A 416 -8.09 35.14 5.82
CA GLU A 416 -7.07 35.39 4.79
C GLU A 416 -7.27 36.76 4.13
N GLU A 417 -8.51 37.14 3.80
CA GLU A 417 -8.83 38.48 3.30
C GLU A 417 -8.55 39.57 4.35
N ALA A 418 -8.83 39.30 5.64
CA ALA A 418 -8.47 40.21 6.73
C ALA A 418 -6.94 40.32 6.94
N ILE A 419 -6.19 39.22 6.77
CA ILE A 419 -4.72 39.20 6.83
C ILE A 419 -4.13 39.96 5.63
N LEU A 420 -4.67 39.79 4.42
CA LEU A 420 -4.26 40.53 3.24
C LEU A 420 -4.52 42.03 3.40
N LYS A 421 -5.69 42.42 3.91
CA LYS A 421 -6.00 43.83 4.25
C LYS A 421 -5.05 44.35 5.33
N LEU A 422 -4.79 43.60 6.40
CA LEU A 422 -3.83 43.99 7.43
C LEU A 422 -2.38 44.05 6.92
N ALA A 423 -1.99 43.24 5.94
CA ALA A 423 -0.67 43.28 5.30
C ALA A 423 -0.55 44.49 4.36
N GLN A 424 -1.60 44.81 3.60
CA GLN A 424 -1.69 46.01 2.78
C GLN A 424 -1.68 47.29 3.64
N ASP A 425 -2.47 47.31 4.71
CA ASP A 425 -2.46 48.38 5.71
C ASP A 425 -1.10 48.49 6.40
N GLN A 426 -0.43 47.38 6.73
CA GLN A 426 0.93 47.42 7.26
C GLN A 426 1.90 48.02 6.25
N LEU A 427 1.91 47.58 4.98
CA LEU A 427 2.78 48.15 3.93
C LEU A 427 2.56 49.66 3.73
N ILE A 428 1.33 50.15 3.83
CA ILE A 428 0.98 51.58 3.69
C ILE A 428 1.28 52.37 4.98
N SER A 429 1.08 51.75 6.15
CA SER A 429 1.15 52.39 7.47
C SER A 429 2.50 52.19 8.18
N ASP A 430 3.51 51.59 7.54
CA ASP A 430 4.68 51.08 8.24
C ASP A 430 5.59 52.17 8.83
N LYS A 431 5.24 52.63 10.03
CA LYS A 431 6.10 53.41 10.91
C LYS A 431 7.40 52.67 11.23
N ALA A 432 7.48 51.34 11.12
CA ALA A 432 8.75 50.64 11.25
C ALA A 432 9.68 50.92 10.05
N SER A 433 9.20 51.05 8.81
CA SER A 433 10.02 51.49 7.67
C SER A 433 10.58 52.90 7.89
N GLY A 434 9.73 53.85 8.31
CA GLY A 434 10.14 55.22 8.64
C GLY A 434 11.07 55.31 9.85
N TYR A 435 10.87 54.46 10.86
CA TYR A 435 11.73 54.37 12.04
C TYR A 435 13.05 53.63 11.74
N ARG A 436 13.04 52.59 10.91
CA ARG A 436 14.23 51.90 10.38
C ARG A 436 15.06 52.88 9.55
N MET A 437 14.44 53.70 8.69
CA MET A 437 15.15 54.75 7.94
C MET A 437 15.80 55.80 8.86
N LYS A 438 15.12 56.21 9.95
CA LYS A 438 15.71 57.07 10.99
C LYS A 438 16.83 56.37 11.77
N LEU A 439 16.67 55.09 12.13
CA LEU A 439 17.71 54.29 12.78
C LEU A 439 18.93 54.10 11.87
N ILE A 440 18.74 53.91 10.56
CA ILE A 440 19.81 53.79 9.56
C ILE A 440 20.60 55.10 9.48
N ARG A 441 19.94 56.26 9.42
CA ARG A 441 20.63 57.57 9.48
C ARG A 441 21.39 57.76 10.79
N ASN A 442 20.74 57.51 11.93
CA ASN A 442 21.40 57.60 13.24
C ASN A 442 22.57 56.62 13.39
N ALA A 443 22.51 55.45 12.75
CA ALA A 443 23.59 54.46 12.71
C ALA A 443 24.73 54.89 11.77
N GLN A 444 24.42 55.49 10.62
CA GLN A 444 25.42 56.08 9.71
C GLN A 444 26.16 57.26 10.37
N GLU A 445 25.45 58.13 11.07
CA GLU A 445 26.04 59.23 11.84
C GLU A 445 26.92 58.72 12.99
N LYS A 446 26.45 57.72 13.75
CA LYS A 446 27.26 57.04 14.78
C LYS A 446 28.46 56.29 14.20
N ARG A 447 28.35 55.69 13.02
CA ARG A 447 29.48 55.06 12.35
C ARG A 447 30.51 56.10 11.95
N ARG A 448 30.08 57.23 11.38
CA ARG A 448 30.97 58.35 11.00
C ARG A 448 31.65 59.02 12.19
N SER A 449 30.97 59.14 13.34
CA SER A 449 31.62 59.65 14.55
C SER A 449 32.57 58.63 15.19
N MET A 450 32.28 57.32 15.11
CA MET A 450 33.23 56.27 15.49
C MET A 450 34.42 56.14 14.54
N GLU A 451 34.25 56.35 13.24
CA GLU A 451 35.33 56.43 12.24
C GLU A 451 36.29 57.60 12.59
N LEU A 452 35.73 58.78 12.94
CA LEU A 452 36.52 59.93 13.39
C LEU A 452 37.23 59.68 14.74
N ALA A 453 36.55 59.06 15.71
CA ALA A 453 37.15 58.69 17.00
C ALA A 453 38.25 57.62 16.85
N LEU A 454 38.08 56.68 15.90
CA LEU A 454 39.08 55.66 15.57
C LEU A 454 40.31 56.30 14.91
N ALA A 455 40.13 57.25 14.00
CA ALA A 455 41.23 58.02 13.42
C ALA A 455 41.98 58.86 14.49
N GLN A 456 41.26 59.45 15.46
CA GLN A 456 41.87 60.12 16.61
C GLN A 456 42.66 59.14 17.49
N ALA A 457 42.11 57.96 17.78
CA ALA A 457 42.78 56.90 18.54
C ALA A 457 44.00 56.34 17.81
N GLN A 458 43.97 56.22 16.47
CA GLN A 458 45.12 55.84 15.65
C GLN A 458 46.23 56.91 15.70
N ASN A 459 45.89 58.21 15.65
CA ASN A 459 46.88 59.28 15.83
C ASN A 459 47.46 59.29 17.25
N GLN A 460 46.65 59.03 18.29
CA GLN A 460 47.14 58.87 19.66
C GLN A 460 48.06 57.64 19.79
N LEU A 461 47.73 56.51 19.15
CA LEU A 461 48.55 55.31 19.11
C LEU A 461 49.87 55.53 18.36
N ALA A 462 49.86 56.27 17.25
CA ALA A 462 51.09 56.65 16.54
C ALA A 462 52.01 57.50 17.42
N ASN A 463 51.45 58.46 18.16
CA ASN A 463 52.20 59.28 19.12
C ASN A 463 52.77 58.44 20.28
N THR A 464 52.00 57.51 20.86
CA THR A 464 52.50 56.65 21.95
C THR A 464 53.51 55.61 21.46
N LEU A 465 53.41 55.13 20.21
CA LEU A 465 54.44 54.29 19.60
C LEU A 465 55.76 55.05 19.41
N LEU A 466 55.71 56.31 18.97
CA LEU A 466 56.90 57.17 18.88
C LEU A 466 57.53 57.43 20.26
N GLU A 467 56.72 57.66 21.31
CA GLU A 467 57.22 57.80 22.68
C GLU A 467 57.80 56.46 23.21
N ILE A 468 57.19 55.32 22.87
CA ILE A 468 57.71 53.98 23.19
C ILE A 468 59.05 53.72 22.51
N ASP A 469 59.22 54.07 21.23
CA ASP A 469 60.49 53.87 20.51
C ASP A 469 61.59 54.82 21.01
N ARG A 470 61.23 56.04 21.41
CA ARG A 470 62.12 56.96 22.15
C ARG A 470 62.55 56.37 23.49
N LEU A 471 61.63 55.75 24.24
CA LEU A 471 61.93 55.08 25.51
C LEU A 471 62.79 53.82 25.29
N LYS A 472 62.54 53.02 24.25
CA LYS A 472 63.43 51.92 23.84
C LYS A 472 64.84 52.41 23.56
N GLY A 473 64.99 53.51 22.82
CA GLY A 473 66.30 54.13 22.54
C GLY A 473 67.03 54.65 23.79
N SER A 474 66.30 55.11 24.81
CA SER A 474 66.91 55.41 26.11
C SER A 474 67.25 54.14 26.90
N ASN A 475 66.44 53.08 26.78
CA ASN A 475 66.66 51.82 27.49
C ASN A 475 67.86 51.04 26.93
N THR A 476 68.06 51.01 25.61
CA THR A 476 69.25 50.37 24.99
C THR A 476 70.57 51.04 25.39
N ARG A 477 70.55 52.37 25.59
CA ARG A 477 71.68 53.09 26.19
C ARG A 477 71.91 52.67 27.64
N LEU A 478 70.85 52.64 28.45
CA LEU A 478 70.94 52.22 29.86
C LEU A 478 71.38 50.75 30.02
N THR A 479 71.03 49.85 29.10
CA THR A 479 71.54 48.47 29.12
C THR A 479 73.02 48.40 28.81
N LEU A 480 73.53 49.21 27.88
CA LEU A 480 74.97 49.30 27.58
C LEU A 480 75.78 49.80 28.79
N GLU A 481 75.26 50.83 29.46
CA GLU A 481 75.83 51.35 30.72
C GLU A 481 75.82 50.28 31.84
N ASN A 482 74.74 49.49 31.94
CA ASN A 482 74.65 48.37 32.88
C ASN A 482 75.59 47.20 32.54
N GLU A 483 75.87 46.93 31.27
CA GLU A 483 76.82 45.89 30.86
C GLU A 483 78.27 46.29 31.23
N GLN A 484 78.64 47.55 31.06
CA GLN A 484 79.92 48.09 31.54
C GLN A 484 80.04 47.98 33.08
N LEU A 485 78.96 48.29 33.82
CA LEU A 485 78.94 48.12 35.28
C LEU A 485 79.03 46.65 35.72
N LYS A 486 78.41 45.71 34.98
CA LYS A 486 78.52 44.27 35.24
C LYS A 486 79.94 43.74 35.01
N GLU A 487 80.64 44.21 33.98
CA GLU A 487 82.01 43.77 33.71
C GLU A 487 82.97 44.26 34.81
N ASN A 488 82.76 45.48 35.32
CA ASN A 488 83.47 45.98 36.50
C ASN A 488 83.14 45.16 37.77
N LEU A 489 81.89 44.70 37.93
CA LEU A 489 81.47 43.86 39.06
C LEU A 489 82.18 42.50 39.07
N LYS A 490 82.29 41.82 37.92
CA LYS A 490 83.03 40.55 37.81
C LYS A 490 84.49 40.66 38.26
N GLN A 491 85.14 41.80 37.97
CA GLN A 491 86.53 42.03 38.39
C GLN A 491 86.65 42.16 39.92
N LEU A 492 85.61 42.67 40.59
CA LEU A 492 85.52 42.71 42.05
C LEU A 492 85.14 41.34 42.65
N GLU A 493 84.28 40.57 41.98
CA GLU A 493 83.91 39.21 42.40
C GLU A 493 85.11 38.26 42.40
N LEU A 494 85.94 38.29 41.34
CA LEU A 494 87.21 37.54 41.28
C LEU A 494 88.14 37.86 42.45
N HIS A 495 88.22 39.14 42.85
CA HIS A 495 89.01 39.56 44.01
C HIS A 495 88.40 39.09 45.35
N GLY A 496 87.08 38.90 45.41
CA GLY A 496 86.39 38.31 46.56
C GLY A 496 86.65 36.80 46.71
N ASP A 497 86.75 36.07 45.60
CA ASP A 497 87.04 34.63 45.63
C ASP A 497 88.47 34.31 46.09
N ASP A 498 89.45 35.15 45.76
CA ASP A 498 90.81 35.04 46.32
C ASP A 498 90.80 35.13 47.86
N LEU A 499 90.02 36.06 48.43
CA LEU A 499 89.87 36.23 49.89
C LEU A 499 89.13 35.05 50.54
N ASN A 500 88.09 34.51 49.90
CA ASN A 500 87.39 33.30 50.35
C ASN A 500 88.34 32.08 50.44
N ASN A 501 89.30 31.97 49.51
CA ASN A 501 90.30 30.90 49.51
C ASN A 501 91.33 31.02 50.65
N GLU A 502 91.50 32.20 51.27
CA GLU A 502 92.26 32.34 52.51
C GLU A 502 91.45 31.90 53.74
N ILE A 503 90.18 32.34 53.83
CA ILE A 503 89.26 31.98 54.93
C ILE A 503 89.15 30.45 55.07
N LYS A 504 89.03 29.74 53.94
CA LYS A 504 88.86 28.28 53.92
C LYS A 504 90.02 27.52 54.59
N LYS A 505 91.26 28.02 54.47
CA LYS A 505 92.46 27.44 55.11
C LYS A 505 92.47 27.58 56.64
N ILE A 506 91.70 28.54 57.17
CA ILE A 506 91.52 28.75 58.62
C ILE A 506 90.45 27.79 59.16
N GLN A 507 89.42 27.50 58.35
CA GLN A 507 88.35 26.55 58.66
C GLN A 507 88.93 25.16 59.00
N ASP A 508 89.76 24.60 58.12
CA ASP A 508 90.32 23.24 58.22
C ASP A 508 91.16 23.02 59.50
N GLN A 509 91.76 24.07 60.07
CA GLN A 509 92.52 24.00 61.34
C GLN A 509 91.64 23.87 62.59
N THR A 510 90.34 24.15 62.45
CA THR A 510 89.39 24.14 63.57
C THR A 510 88.86 22.73 63.82
N ASP A 511 88.46 22.02 62.76
CA ASP A 511 87.82 20.69 62.87
C ASP A 511 88.76 19.62 63.46
N LEU A 512 90.07 19.74 63.24
CA LEU A 512 91.10 18.88 63.85
C LEU A 512 91.12 18.93 65.39
N LYS A 513 90.55 19.96 66.02
CA LYS A 513 90.46 20.05 67.49
C LYS A 513 89.23 19.32 68.04
N THR A 514 88.14 19.29 67.28
CA THR A 514 86.83 18.75 67.70
C THR A 514 86.90 17.24 67.96
N ILE A 515 87.59 16.50 67.09
CA ILE A 515 87.76 15.02 67.15
C ILE A 515 88.41 14.54 68.47
N ARG A 516 89.07 15.42 69.23
CA ARG A 516 89.75 15.04 70.48
C ARG A 516 88.81 14.89 71.70
N LEU A 517 87.58 15.41 71.65
CA LEU A 517 86.64 15.39 72.78
C LEU A 517 85.90 14.05 72.93
N GLU A 518 85.53 13.39 71.83
CA GLU A 518 84.64 12.22 71.86
C GLU A 518 85.22 10.99 72.58
N LYS A 519 86.56 10.91 72.73
CA LYS A 519 87.23 9.77 73.38
C LYS A 519 87.01 9.67 74.89
N LEU A 520 86.49 10.70 75.56
CA LEU A 520 86.33 10.74 77.03
C LEU A 520 85.00 10.18 77.55
N MET A 521 83.98 10.00 76.69
CA MET A 521 82.63 9.55 77.13
C MET A 521 82.48 8.03 77.28
N LYS A 522 83.57 7.23 77.19
CA LYS A 522 83.51 5.76 77.01
C LYS A 522 83.96 4.92 78.21
N GLN A 523 83.85 5.42 79.44
CA GLN A 523 84.46 4.80 80.64
C GLN A 523 83.55 4.76 81.90
N PHE A 524 82.25 4.37 81.81
CA PHE A 524 81.29 4.57 82.91
C PHE A 524 80.36 3.39 83.35
N ASP A 525 80.43 2.16 82.82
CA ASP A 525 79.27 1.20 82.86
C ASP A 525 79.47 -0.29 83.44
N GLU A 526 79.81 -0.60 84.74
CA GLU A 526 80.09 -2.02 85.26
C GLU A 526 79.77 -2.43 86.81
N ILE A 527 79.47 -3.74 87.24
CA ILE A 527 79.61 -4.53 88.62
C ILE A 527 78.43 -5.45 89.28
N THR A 528 78.65 -6.56 90.12
CA THR A 528 77.90 -7.15 91.40
C THR A 528 77.66 -8.74 91.67
N HIS A 529 77.44 -9.29 92.95
CA HIS A 529 76.60 -10.50 93.50
C HIS A 529 77.12 -11.65 94.58
N PRO A 530 76.55 -12.91 94.92
CA PRO A 530 76.37 -13.55 96.34
C PRO A 530 76.45 -15.15 96.68
N LYS A 531 76.34 -15.68 97.99
CA LYS A 531 76.05 -17.15 98.47
C LYS A 531 75.97 -17.43 100.05
N GLY A 532 75.78 -18.61 100.77
CA GLY A 532 75.44 -20.10 100.60
C GLY A 532 75.66 -21.14 101.83
N GLU A 533 75.02 -22.37 101.86
CA GLU A 533 75.28 -23.75 102.54
C GLU A 533 75.28 -24.07 104.14
N VAL A 534 75.24 -25.26 104.88
CA VAL A 534 75.00 -26.81 104.84
C VAL A 534 74.86 -27.57 106.29
N GLU A 535 74.76 -28.95 106.48
CA GLU A 535 74.25 -29.81 107.67
C GLU A 535 74.99 -31.21 108.09
N THR A 536 74.74 -31.91 109.26
CA THR A 536 75.22 -33.33 109.74
C THR A 536 74.51 -33.99 111.03
N THR A 537 74.98 -35.04 111.82
CA THR A 537 74.80 -36.58 111.85
C THR A 537 75.11 -37.34 113.23
N ILE A 538 74.54 -38.55 113.62
CA ILE A 538 75.00 -39.51 114.75
C ILE A 538 74.30 -40.94 114.91
N ASP A 539 74.81 -41.93 115.72
CA ASP A 539 74.53 -43.43 115.68
C ASP A 539 74.51 -44.34 117.00
N VAL A 540 74.03 -45.64 116.91
CA VAL A 540 74.59 -46.94 117.47
C VAL A 540 73.88 -48.04 118.41
N LYS A 541 74.10 -48.14 119.74
CA LYS A 541 74.34 -49.40 120.56
C LYS A 541 73.15 -50.34 121.04
N ILE A 542 72.97 -51.59 120.51
CA ILE A 542 71.76 -52.46 120.74
C ILE A 542 71.97 -54.04 120.73
N GLN A 543 73.10 -54.53 120.20
CA GLN A 543 73.36 -55.84 119.53
C GLN A 543 73.09 -57.22 120.19
N GLN A 544 72.66 -57.34 121.46
CA GLN A 544 72.43 -58.69 122.07
C GLN A 544 71.05 -58.91 122.67
N MET A 545 70.32 -57.85 123.03
CA MET A 545 68.85 -57.96 122.99
C MET A 545 68.43 -58.21 121.54
N GLU A 546 69.08 -57.52 120.61
CA GLU A 546 68.95 -57.63 119.16
C GLU A 546 68.90 -59.07 118.59
N LYS A 547 69.43 -60.12 119.25
CA LYS A 547 69.30 -61.50 118.73
C LYS A 547 68.03 -62.25 119.16
N SER A 548 67.55 -62.04 120.39
CA SER A 548 66.23 -62.55 120.81
C SER A 548 65.13 -61.68 120.19
N ILE A 549 65.39 -60.37 120.14
CA ILE A 549 64.63 -59.40 119.35
C ILE A 549 64.65 -59.83 117.87
N GLN A 550 65.76 -60.17 117.22
CA GLN A 550 65.77 -60.64 115.82
C GLN A 550 64.87 -61.86 115.56
N GLY A 551 64.73 -62.79 116.52
CA GLY A 551 63.81 -63.92 116.37
C GLY A 551 62.33 -63.49 116.39
N VAL A 552 61.95 -62.67 117.38
CA VAL A 552 60.59 -62.11 117.48
C VAL A 552 60.32 -61.09 116.37
N GLU A 553 61.30 -60.28 116.00
CA GLU A 553 61.32 -59.39 114.85
C GLU A 553 61.33 -60.13 113.53
N GLN A 554 61.81 -61.37 113.43
CA GLN A 554 61.72 -62.11 112.17
C GLN A 554 60.29 -62.62 111.99
N GLN A 555 59.67 -63.19 113.02
CA GLN A 555 58.24 -63.51 112.98
C GLN A 555 57.36 -62.25 112.84
N THR A 556 57.77 -61.13 113.45
CA THR A 556 57.10 -59.84 113.31
C THR A 556 57.42 -59.20 111.95
N ARG A 557 58.58 -59.44 111.33
CA ARG A 557 58.90 -59.01 109.96
C ARG A 557 58.14 -59.83 108.94
N GLU A 558 58.05 -61.14 109.08
CA GLU A 558 57.19 -62.00 108.25
C GLU A 558 55.71 -61.57 108.39
N GLY A 559 55.26 -61.25 109.61
CA GLY A 559 53.95 -60.66 109.87
C GLY A 559 53.77 -59.25 109.30
N GLN A 560 54.79 -58.39 109.38
CA GLN A 560 54.80 -57.03 108.82
C GLN A 560 54.92 -57.05 107.31
N GLU A 561 55.65 -57.97 106.70
CA GLU A 561 55.78 -58.18 105.26
C GLU A 561 54.47 -58.72 104.69
N PHE A 562 53.82 -59.67 105.38
CA PHE A 562 52.47 -60.09 105.04
C PHE A 562 51.46 -58.92 105.18
N TRP A 563 51.55 -58.13 106.25
CA TRP A 563 50.69 -56.97 106.46
C TRP A 563 50.96 -55.84 105.45
N ILE A 564 52.22 -55.58 105.09
CA ILE A 564 52.65 -54.61 104.06
C ILE A 564 52.27 -55.12 102.67
N MET A 565 52.30 -56.42 102.41
CA MET A 565 51.84 -57.02 101.16
C MET A 565 50.32 -56.90 101.04
N LEU A 566 49.56 -57.16 102.11
CA LEU A 566 48.11 -56.97 102.17
C LEU A 566 47.72 -55.47 102.12
N GLN A 567 48.48 -54.60 102.78
CA GLN A 567 48.32 -53.14 102.76
C GLN A 567 48.63 -52.59 101.36
N ASN A 568 49.71 -53.02 100.72
CA ASN A 568 50.01 -52.69 99.33
C ASN A 568 48.95 -53.26 98.38
N HIS A 569 48.41 -54.45 98.62
CA HIS A 569 47.30 -54.98 97.84
C HIS A 569 46.05 -54.09 97.99
N PHE A 570 45.71 -53.67 99.21
CA PHE A 570 44.61 -52.75 99.50
C PHE A 570 44.84 -51.34 98.90
N ILE A 571 46.06 -50.80 98.98
CA ILE A 571 46.44 -49.53 98.35
C ILE A 571 46.34 -49.64 96.83
N ASN A 572 46.83 -50.73 96.22
CA ASN A 572 46.73 -50.98 94.79
C ASN A 572 45.28 -51.16 94.33
N LEU A 573 44.42 -51.84 95.12
CA LEU A 573 42.97 -51.90 94.86
C LEU A 573 42.31 -50.53 95.00
N SER A 574 42.71 -49.73 96.00
CA SER A 574 42.22 -48.36 96.20
C SER A 574 42.63 -47.43 95.05
N GLN A 575 43.88 -47.52 94.58
CA GLN A 575 44.36 -46.81 93.39
C GLN A 575 43.64 -47.27 92.12
N LYS A 576 43.43 -48.58 91.91
CA LYS A 576 42.64 -49.12 90.80
C LYS A 576 41.20 -48.59 90.82
N ARG A 577 40.53 -48.62 91.99
CA ARG A 577 39.21 -48.00 92.22
C ARG A 577 39.22 -46.51 91.90
N ASN A 578 40.23 -45.76 92.34
CA ASN A 578 40.31 -44.32 92.13
C ASN A 578 40.57 -43.97 90.65
N ASN A 579 41.38 -44.78 89.95
CA ASN A 579 41.61 -44.66 88.51
C ASN A 579 40.34 -44.99 87.71
N GLN A 580 39.59 -46.05 88.09
CA GLN A 580 38.28 -46.37 87.51
C GLN A 580 37.24 -45.25 87.78
N LEU A 581 37.26 -44.64 88.96
CA LEU A 581 36.42 -43.50 89.30
C LEU A 581 36.78 -42.27 88.44
N ASN A 582 38.07 -41.98 88.26
CA ASN A 582 38.55 -40.89 87.40
C ASN A 582 38.19 -41.13 85.93
N GLN A 583 38.35 -42.36 85.42
CA GLN A 583 37.87 -42.74 84.09
C GLN A 583 36.35 -42.55 83.96
N THR A 584 35.57 -42.96 84.96
CA THR A 584 34.11 -42.77 85.00
C THR A 584 33.70 -41.29 85.04
N GLN A 585 34.47 -40.44 85.72
CA GLN A 585 34.25 -38.99 85.68
C GLN A 585 34.62 -38.40 84.32
N MET A 586 35.70 -38.87 83.68
CA MET A 586 36.13 -38.42 82.37
C MET A 586 35.12 -38.80 81.27
N THR A 587 34.63 -40.05 81.26
CA THR A 587 33.59 -40.48 80.30
C THR A 587 32.26 -39.76 80.54
N ARG A 588 31.89 -39.45 81.80
CA ARG A 588 30.74 -38.57 82.10
C ARG A 588 30.92 -37.15 81.54
N LYS A 589 32.12 -36.55 81.67
CA LYS A 589 32.44 -35.24 81.06
C LYS A 589 32.37 -35.30 79.54
N GLN A 590 32.96 -36.31 78.92
CA GLN A 590 32.90 -36.54 77.47
C GLN A 590 31.45 -36.71 76.98
N LEU A 591 30.64 -37.52 77.68
CA LEU A 591 29.21 -37.70 77.37
C LEU A 591 28.44 -36.37 77.48
N SER A 592 28.73 -35.54 78.48
CA SER A 592 28.12 -34.21 78.63
C SER A 592 28.48 -33.29 77.45
N ILE A 593 29.74 -33.29 77.02
CA ILE A 593 30.21 -32.52 75.86
C ILE A 593 29.56 -33.03 74.57
N ILE A 594 29.42 -34.34 74.40
CA ILE A 594 28.76 -34.95 73.24
C ILE A 594 27.27 -34.59 73.22
N LYS A 595 26.57 -34.65 74.35
CA LYS A 595 25.16 -34.22 74.45
C LYS A 595 24.98 -32.74 74.13
N GLN A 596 25.88 -31.88 74.61
CA GLN A 596 25.85 -30.44 74.30
C GLN A 596 26.14 -30.18 72.81
N LYS A 597 27.05 -30.95 72.19
CA LYS A 597 27.30 -30.88 70.74
C LYS A 597 26.13 -31.39 69.91
N SER A 598 25.47 -32.47 70.32
CA SER A 598 24.21 -32.94 69.70
C SER A 598 23.20 -31.81 69.73
N LEU A 599 22.83 -31.32 70.92
CA LEU A 599 21.80 -30.30 71.07
C LEU A 599 22.12 -29.00 70.30
N LYS A 600 23.40 -28.64 70.12
CA LYS A 600 23.77 -27.55 69.21
C LYS A 600 23.54 -27.92 67.74
N ILE A 601 23.95 -29.09 67.28
CA ILE A 601 23.73 -29.56 65.90
C ILE A 601 22.23 -29.68 65.62
N ASP A 602 21.45 -30.22 66.55
CA ASP A 602 20.00 -30.36 66.47
C ASP A 602 19.34 -28.96 66.30
N GLN A 603 19.80 -27.96 67.05
CA GLN A 603 19.33 -26.57 66.97
C GLN A 603 19.84 -25.82 65.72
N ASP A 604 21.09 -26.05 65.30
CA ASP A 604 21.63 -25.52 64.04
C ASP A 604 20.87 -26.11 62.83
N LEU A 605 20.42 -27.37 62.92
CA LEU A 605 19.63 -28.06 61.90
C LEU A 605 18.17 -27.58 61.88
N GLU A 606 17.53 -27.37 63.04
CA GLU A 606 16.20 -26.74 63.11
C GLU A 606 16.21 -25.34 62.48
N ASN A 607 17.26 -24.55 62.71
CA ASN A 607 17.46 -23.25 62.05
C ASN A 607 17.66 -23.37 60.52
N ALA A 608 18.40 -24.39 60.05
CA ALA A 608 18.54 -24.67 58.63
C ALA A 608 17.22 -25.10 57.98
N GLU A 609 16.38 -25.88 58.67
CA GLU A 609 15.03 -26.18 58.19
C GLU A 609 14.11 -24.95 58.21
N ASN A 610 14.18 -24.09 59.24
CA ASN A 610 13.39 -22.87 59.34
C ASN A 610 13.68 -21.95 58.13
N THR A 611 14.95 -21.68 57.85
CA THR A 611 15.38 -20.88 56.69
C THR A 611 15.05 -21.56 55.36
N SER A 612 15.17 -22.89 55.24
CA SER A 612 14.73 -23.63 54.05
C SER A 612 13.21 -23.51 53.82
N ARG A 613 12.40 -23.59 54.88
CA ARG A 613 10.94 -23.39 54.83
C ARG A 613 10.54 -21.95 54.54
N GLU A 614 11.38 -20.97 54.88
CA GLU A 614 11.20 -19.56 54.51
C GLU A 614 11.56 -19.30 53.04
N LEU A 615 12.74 -19.75 52.58
CA LEU A 615 13.13 -19.69 51.16
C LEU A 615 12.11 -20.39 50.26
N THR A 616 11.56 -21.53 50.67
CA THR A 616 10.47 -22.24 49.95
C THR A 616 9.19 -21.40 49.84
N ARG A 617 8.89 -20.56 50.84
CA ARG A 617 7.75 -19.62 50.77
C ARG A 617 8.07 -18.45 49.83
N GLU A 618 9.28 -17.90 49.91
CA GLU A 618 9.70 -16.80 49.03
C GLU A 618 9.71 -17.23 47.56
N ILE A 619 10.26 -18.41 47.24
CA ILE A 619 10.24 -19.01 45.91
C ILE A 619 8.82 -19.07 45.37
N ARG A 620 7.85 -19.64 46.12
CA ARG A 620 6.43 -19.68 45.72
C ARG A 620 5.80 -18.30 45.52
N LEU A 621 6.25 -17.31 46.29
CA LEU A 621 5.81 -15.92 46.16
C LEU A 621 6.38 -15.28 44.89
N TYR A 622 7.59 -15.64 44.48
CA TYR A 622 8.19 -15.24 43.20
C TYR A 622 7.62 -16.01 42.00
N GLU A 623 7.35 -17.31 42.12
CA GLU A 623 6.64 -18.12 41.12
C GLU A 623 5.27 -17.51 40.81
N SER A 624 4.45 -17.26 41.85
CA SER A 624 3.14 -16.62 41.68
C SER A 624 3.23 -15.21 41.09
N LYS A 625 4.26 -14.41 41.47
CA LYS A 625 4.54 -13.12 40.82
C LYS A 625 4.88 -13.28 39.33
N LEU A 626 5.71 -14.28 38.97
CA LEU A 626 6.11 -14.57 37.59
C LEU A 626 4.92 -15.04 36.75
N GLU A 627 4.05 -15.91 37.27
CA GLU A 627 2.78 -16.28 36.62
C GLU A 627 1.91 -15.04 36.33
N LEU A 628 1.74 -14.16 37.32
CA LEU A 628 0.94 -12.94 37.20
C LEU A 628 1.57 -11.95 36.20
N LEU A 629 2.91 -11.95 36.06
CA LEU A 629 3.65 -11.14 35.09
C LEU A 629 3.55 -11.75 33.67
N ASN A 630 3.67 -13.06 33.54
CA ASN A 630 3.46 -13.81 32.29
C ASN A 630 2.02 -13.68 31.78
N GLN A 631 1.02 -13.71 32.66
CA GLN A 631 -0.37 -13.43 32.30
C GLN A 631 -0.55 -11.99 31.80
N LYS A 632 0.14 -11.00 32.40
CA LYS A 632 0.12 -9.60 31.92
C LYS A 632 0.83 -9.44 30.58
N ILE A 633 1.94 -10.14 30.36
CA ILE A 633 2.67 -10.17 29.08
C ILE A 633 1.80 -10.82 28.00
N SER A 634 1.19 -11.98 28.28
CA SER A 634 0.28 -12.68 27.36
C SER A 634 -0.91 -11.81 26.98
N LYS A 635 -1.59 -11.18 27.95
CA LYS A 635 -2.69 -10.23 27.68
C LYS A 635 -2.24 -9.00 26.90
N ARG A 636 -1.04 -8.47 27.13
CA ARG A 636 -0.47 -7.39 26.30
C ARG A 636 -0.15 -7.87 24.88
N ARG A 637 0.36 -9.09 24.70
CA ARG A 637 0.66 -9.67 23.38
C ARG A 637 -0.62 -9.92 22.58
N GLN A 638 -1.67 -10.46 23.21
CA GLN A 638 -2.99 -10.59 22.58
C GLN A 638 -3.57 -9.22 22.20
N LYS A 639 -3.45 -8.20 23.06
CA LYS A 639 -3.92 -6.85 22.74
C LYS A 639 -3.12 -6.23 21.59
N HIS A 640 -1.79 -6.37 21.57
CA HIS A 640 -0.96 -5.94 20.45
C HIS A 640 -1.34 -6.65 19.15
N GLN A 641 -1.52 -7.98 19.16
CA GLN A 641 -1.94 -8.73 17.98
C GLN A 641 -3.33 -8.33 17.48
N PHE A 642 -4.24 -7.96 18.39
CA PHE A 642 -5.54 -7.39 18.02
C PHE A 642 -5.39 -6.01 17.37
N GLU A 643 -4.66 -5.09 17.98
CA GLU A 643 -4.40 -3.73 17.47
C GLU A 643 -3.62 -3.74 16.14
N GLU A 644 -2.71 -4.69 15.98
CA GLU A 644 -1.92 -4.93 14.76
C GLU A 644 -2.78 -5.52 13.64
N ASN A 645 -3.70 -6.45 13.95
CA ASN A 645 -4.67 -6.98 12.99
C ASN A 645 -5.70 -5.93 12.57
N GLU A 646 -6.22 -5.09 13.49
CA GLU A 646 -7.10 -3.98 13.14
C GLU A 646 -6.35 -2.95 12.28
N CYS A 647 -5.11 -2.60 12.60
CA CYS A 647 -4.31 -1.69 11.78
C CYS A 647 -4.03 -2.26 10.36
N GLN A 648 -3.81 -3.57 10.23
CA GLN A 648 -3.72 -4.24 8.92
C GLN A 648 -5.06 -4.22 8.16
N LEU A 649 -6.18 -4.39 8.85
CA LEU A 649 -7.53 -4.33 8.26
C LEU A 649 -7.87 -2.90 7.80
N GLU A 650 -7.64 -1.89 8.64
CA GLU A 650 -7.80 -0.47 8.29
C GLU A 650 -6.91 -0.10 7.09
N HIS A 651 -5.66 -0.56 7.06
CA HIS A 651 -4.76 -0.32 5.94
C HIS A 651 -5.25 -1.00 4.65
N GLY A 652 -5.80 -2.22 4.74
CA GLY A 652 -6.46 -2.91 3.63
C GLY A 652 -7.69 -2.16 3.12
N GLU A 653 -8.57 -1.72 4.02
CA GLU A 653 -9.71 -0.87 3.66
C GLU A 653 -9.29 0.46 3.01
N LEU A 654 -8.23 1.10 3.52
CA LEU A 654 -7.70 2.34 2.94
C LEU A 654 -7.07 2.10 1.56
N LEU A 655 -6.44 0.95 1.32
CA LEU A 655 -5.95 0.56 0.00
C LEU A 655 -7.09 0.27 -0.99
N GLU A 656 -8.16 -0.40 -0.58
CA GLU A 656 -9.34 -0.58 -1.45
C GLU A 656 -10.04 0.77 -1.74
N LYS A 657 -10.19 1.62 -0.72
CA LYS A 657 -10.72 2.99 -0.89
C LYS A 657 -9.82 3.82 -1.81
N LEU A 658 -8.49 3.68 -1.73
CA LEU A 658 -7.54 4.30 -2.67
C LEU A 658 -7.81 3.81 -4.10
N LYS A 659 -7.80 2.50 -4.35
CA LYS A 659 -8.05 1.92 -5.69
C LYS A 659 -9.38 2.37 -6.28
N THR A 660 -10.45 2.41 -5.49
CA THR A 660 -11.76 2.88 -5.99
C THR A 660 -11.74 4.36 -6.34
N ASN A 661 -10.99 5.19 -5.61
CA ASN A 661 -10.81 6.60 -5.96
C ASN A 661 -9.89 6.77 -7.18
N GLU A 662 -8.83 5.96 -7.33
CA GLU A 662 -7.97 5.94 -8.51
C GLU A 662 -8.76 5.54 -9.76
N MET A 663 -9.62 4.52 -9.67
CA MET A 663 -10.54 4.13 -10.75
C MET A 663 -11.55 5.25 -11.06
N ASN A 664 -12.09 5.92 -10.05
CA ASN A 664 -12.99 7.06 -10.26
C ASN A 664 -12.27 8.24 -10.93
N VAL A 665 -11.00 8.49 -10.63
CA VAL A 665 -10.18 9.50 -11.32
C VAL A 665 -9.95 9.11 -12.77
N LEU A 666 -9.59 7.85 -13.06
CA LEU A 666 -9.43 7.37 -14.44
C LEU A 666 -10.73 7.48 -15.25
N ASN A 667 -11.89 7.18 -14.66
CA ASN A 667 -13.20 7.37 -15.30
C ASN A 667 -13.46 8.86 -15.61
N LEU A 668 -13.17 9.76 -14.65
CA LEU A 668 -13.30 11.21 -14.86
C LEU A 668 -12.32 11.75 -15.89
N GLU A 669 -11.10 11.20 -15.96
CA GLU A 669 -10.13 11.51 -17.02
C GLU A 669 -10.64 11.02 -18.38
N GLU A 670 -11.30 9.86 -18.47
CA GLU A 670 -11.94 9.39 -19.70
C GLU A 670 -13.11 10.29 -20.11
N GLU A 671 -14.04 10.63 -19.20
CA GLU A 671 -15.11 11.60 -19.42
C GLU A 671 -14.58 12.97 -19.90
N ILE A 672 -13.52 13.48 -19.27
CA ILE A 672 -12.85 14.73 -19.68
C ILE A 672 -12.25 14.58 -21.08
N ASN A 673 -11.66 13.44 -21.42
CA ASN A 673 -11.14 13.17 -22.77
C ASN A 673 -12.26 13.04 -23.81
N GLU A 674 -13.44 12.52 -23.45
CA GLU A 674 -14.62 12.52 -24.32
C GLU A 674 -15.15 13.93 -24.56
N LEU A 675 -15.34 14.72 -23.50
CA LEU A 675 -15.74 16.12 -23.60
C LEU A 675 -14.75 16.96 -24.43
N HIS A 676 -13.44 16.71 -24.36
CA HIS A 676 -12.47 17.36 -25.25
C HIS A 676 -12.63 16.95 -26.72
N LYS A 677 -12.92 15.68 -27.01
CA LYS A 677 -13.24 15.20 -28.38
C LYS A 677 -14.53 15.86 -28.90
N GLU A 678 -15.53 16.04 -28.05
CA GLU A 678 -16.78 16.73 -28.39
C GLU A 678 -16.58 18.22 -28.64
N ILE A 679 -15.84 18.93 -27.78
CA ILE A 679 -15.47 20.33 -27.98
C ILE A 679 -14.70 20.50 -29.31
N GLY A 680 -13.83 19.55 -29.66
CA GLY A 680 -13.18 19.49 -30.97
C GLY A 680 -14.19 19.39 -32.13
N ARG A 681 -15.08 18.39 -32.09
CA ARG A 681 -16.15 18.21 -33.09
C ARG A 681 -17.03 19.46 -33.22
N TYR A 682 -17.45 20.06 -32.10
CA TYR A 682 -18.27 21.28 -32.12
C TYR A 682 -17.52 22.49 -32.67
N LYS A 683 -16.21 22.63 -32.38
CA LYS A 683 -15.37 23.66 -32.98
C LYS A 683 -15.30 23.51 -34.50
N ASP A 684 -15.12 22.30 -35.01
CA ASP A 684 -15.08 22.04 -36.46
C ASP A 684 -16.44 22.32 -37.13
N ILE A 685 -17.54 21.89 -36.50
CA ILE A 685 -18.91 22.21 -36.96
C ILE A 685 -19.15 23.72 -36.99
N VAL A 686 -18.70 24.47 -35.98
CA VAL A 686 -18.81 25.94 -35.93
C VAL A 686 -17.96 26.60 -37.01
N LEU A 687 -16.74 26.12 -37.27
CA LEU A 687 -15.89 26.60 -38.35
C LEU A 687 -16.54 26.36 -39.73
N ASP A 688 -17.15 25.20 -39.96
CA ASP A 688 -17.87 24.91 -41.20
C ASP A 688 -19.17 25.72 -41.34
N LYS A 689 -19.90 25.98 -40.25
CA LYS A 689 -21.04 26.92 -40.29
C LYS A 689 -20.61 28.37 -40.50
N HIS A 690 -19.43 28.76 -40.02
CA HIS A 690 -18.87 30.08 -40.31
C HIS A 690 -18.44 30.20 -41.79
N ARG A 691 -17.75 29.19 -42.35
CA ARG A 691 -17.45 29.07 -43.79
C ARG A 691 -18.72 29.12 -44.65
N GLU A 692 -19.75 28.37 -44.26
CA GLU A 692 -21.04 28.34 -44.95
C GLU A 692 -21.72 29.73 -44.91
N CYS A 693 -21.71 30.39 -43.75
CA CYS A 693 -22.23 31.75 -43.56
C CYS A 693 -21.52 32.78 -44.45
N LEU A 694 -20.18 32.81 -44.46
CA LEU A 694 -19.38 33.65 -45.36
C LEU A 694 -19.70 33.37 -46.83
N SER A 695 -19.94 32.10 -47.20
CA SER A 695 -20.37 31.72 -48.55
C SER A 695 -21.77 32.23 -48.91
N TRP A 696 -22.63 32.53 -47.93
CA TRP A 696 -23.95 33.11 -48.14
C TRP A 696 -23.91 34.64 -48.14
N GLU A 697 -23.07 35.25 -47.29
CA GLU A 697 -22.84 36.69 -47.27
C GLU A 697 -22.22 37.20 -48.58
N THR A 698 -21.23 36.48 -49.13
CA THR A 698 -20.63 36.78 -50.43
C THR A 698 -21.63 36.65 -51.58
N LYS A 699 -22.47 35.60 -51.59
CA LYS A 699 -23.60 35.47 -52.54
C LYS A 699 -24.61 36.61 -52.39
N TYR A 700 -24.93 37.01 -51.17
CA TYR A 700 -25.85 38.11 -50.90
C TYR A 700 -25.31 39.44 -51.43
N LYS A 701 -24.04 39.77 -51.15
CA LYS A 701 -23.37 40.98 -51.65
C LYS A 701 -23.39 41.03 -53.18
N LEU A 702 -23.05 39.93 -53.86
CA LEU A 702 -23.13 39.82 -55.33
C LEU A 702 -24.56 40.02 -55.87
N ILE A 703 -25.57 39.55 -55.14
CA ILE A 703 -27.00 39.76 -55.49
C ILE A 703 -27.42 41.21 -55.24
N GLU A 704 -26.95 41.86 -54.18
CA GLU A 704 -27.22 43.28 -53.91
C GLU A 704 -26.56 44.18 -54.97
N GLU A 705 -25.29 43.92 -55.30
CA GLU A 705 -24.57 44.61 -56.38
C GLU A 705 -25.29 44.47 -57.71
N THR A 706 -25.64 43.25 -58.14
CA THR A 706 -26.37 43.04 -59.40
C THR A 706 -27.80 43.63 -59.39
N LEU A 707 -28.43 43.76 -58.21
CA LEU A 707 -29.69 44.50 -58.04
C LEU A 707 -29.50 46.04 -58.09
N ARG A 708 -28.35 46.57 -57.65
CA ARG A 708 -27.97 47.98 -57.82
C ARG A 708 -27.72 48.28 -59.30
N TRP A 709 -26.81 47.57 -59.95
CA TRP A 709 -26.56 47.68 -61.40
C TRP A 709 -27.86 47.66 -62.23
N ARG A 710 -28.80 46.74 -61.96
CA ARG A 710 -30.11 46.70 -62.62
C ARG A 710 -30.98 47.93 -62.33
N LYS A 711 -31.00 48.42 -61.08
CA LYS A 711 -31.77 49.62 -60.72
C LYS A 711 -31.22 50.84 -61.43
N ASP A 712 -29.89 50.98 -61.44
CA ASP A 712 -29.18 52.12 -62.02
C ASP A 712 -29.38 52.16 -63.54
N GLU A 713 -29.23 51.02 -64.23
CA GLU A 713 -29.58 50.83 -65.65
C GLU A 713 -31.07 51.17 -65.95
N SER A 714 -31.96 50.90 -65.00
CA SER A 714 -33.40 51.17 -65.08
C SER A 714 -33.81 52.61 -64.72
N THR A 715 -32.89 53.48 -64.27
CA THR A 715 -33.21 54.90 -64.01
C THR A 715 -33.35 55.70 -65.30
N LEU A 716 -34.09 56.81 -65.25
CA LEU A 716 -34.39 57.63 -66.43
C LEU A 716 -33.18 58.42 -66.96
N GLU A 717 -32.08 58.44 -66.22
CA GLU A 717 -30.82 59.12 -66.55
C GLU A 717 -29.78 58.19 -67.20
N SER A 718 -30.08 56.88 -67.34
CA SER A 718 -29.21 55.94 -68.06
C SER A 718 -29.22 56.17 -69.57
N GLU A 719 -28.17 55.69 -70.26
CA GLU A 719 -27.99 55.87 -71.72
C GLU A 719 -29.18 55.36 -72.54
N LEU A 720 -29.84 54.29 -72.08
CA LEU A 720 -31.07 53.76 -72.71
C LEU A 720 -32.25 54.74 -72.65
N GLY A 721 -32.32 55.59 -71.61
CA GLY A 721 -33.29 56.68 -71.49
C GLY A 721 -33.02 57.82 -72.47
N THR A 722 -31.75 58.21 -72.62
CA THR A 722 -31.35 59.28 -73.56
C THR A 722 -31.52 58.85 -75.01
N MET A 723 -31.17 57.61 -75.37
CA MET A 723 -31.37 57.05 -76.71
C MET A 723 -32.86 57.04 -77.13
N ARG A 724 -33.78 56.66 -76.23
CA ARG A 724 -35.22 56.69 -76.52
C ARG A 724 -35.74 58.11 -76.76
N ASN A 725 -35.24 59.09 -76.01
CA ASN A 725 -35.58 60.49 -76.20
C ASN A 725 -35.00 61.08 -77.51
N GLU A 726 -33.81 60.65 -77.96
CA GLU A 726 -33.24 61.11 -79.24
C GLU A 726 -33.93 60.49 -80.46
N ILE A 727 -34.36 59.22 -80.39
CA ILE A 727 -35.19 58.60 -81.45
C ILE A 727 -36.44 59.45 -81.73
N HIS A 728 -37.14 59.88 -80.68
CA HIS A 728 -38.33 60.73 -80.84
C HIS A 728 -38.00 62.15 -81.36
N ARG A 729 -36.81 62.68 -81.05
CA ARG A 729 -36.31 63.94 -81.62
C ARG A 729 -35.99 63.80 -83.10
N MET A 730 -35.48 62.65 -83.55
CA MET A 730 -35.20 62.37 -84.96
C MET A 730 -36.48 62.32 -85.82
N GLU A 731 -37.58 61.77 -85.29
CA GLU A 731 -38.89 61.76 -85.97
C GLU A 731 -39.40 63.19 -86.25
N ILE A 732 -39.22 64.10 -85.30
CA ILE A 732 -39.53 65.53 -85.44
C ILE A 732 -38.60 66.21 -86.45
N ARG A 733 -37.30 65.85 -86.46
CA ARG A 733 -36.27 66.35 -87.38
C ARG A 733 -36.59 66.02 -88.85
N TYR A 734 -37.14 64.83 -89.12
CA TYR A 734 -37.58 64.41 -90.46
C TYR A 734 -38.65 65.35 -91.04
N GLN A 735 -39.57 65.87 -90.22
CA GLN A 735 -40.58 66.83 -90.67
C GLN A 735 -39.98 68.22 -90.96
N GLN A 736 -38.88 68.58 -90.30
CA GLN A 736 -38.15 69.83 -90.56
C GLN A 736 -37.33 69.76 -91.87
N LEU A 737 -36.88 68.56 -92.27
CA LEU A 737 -36.18 68.32 -93.53
C LEU A 737 -37.03 68.66 -94.77
N LYS A 738 -38.36 68.70 -94.63
CA LYS A 738 -39.29 69.15 -95.68
C LYS A 738 -39.34 70.69 -95.84
N ARG A 739 -38.68 71.44 -94.95
CA ARG A 739 -38.49 72.90 -95.03
C ARG A 739 -37.08 73.31 -95.44
N THR A 740 -36.08 72.42 -95.39
CA THR A 740 -34.71 72.74 -95.82
C THR A 740 -34.57 72.94 -97.33
N GLN A 741 -35.61 72.70 -98.12
CA GLN A 741 -35.71 73.14 -99.52
C GLN A 741 -35.63 74.68 -99.66
N GLU A 742 -36.07 75.46 -98.65
CA GLU A 742 -35.86 76.92 -98.58
C GLU A 742 -34.41 77.30 -98.21
N LYS A 743 -33.59 76.32 -97.83
CA LYS A 743 -32.21 76.49 -97.38
C LYS A 743 -31.20 75.82 -98.30
N LEU A 744 -31.49 75.81 -99.60
CA LEU A 744 -30.46 75.78 -100.65
C LEU A 744 -29.45 76.95 -100.50
N ILE A 745 -29.83 78.01 -99.79
CA ILE A 745 -28.96 79.13 -99.39
C ILE A 745 -27.97 78.73 -98.27
N VAL A 746 -28.23 77.64 -97.54
CA VAL A 746 -27.27 77.01 -96.61
C VAL A 746 -26.29 76.10 -97.34
N ASP A 747 -26.55 75.67 -98.59
CA ASP A 747 -25.58 74.84 -99.33
C ASP A 747 -24.26 75.57 -99.65
N LEU A 748 -24.23 76.90 -99.57
CA LEU A 748 -22.98 77.68 -99.57
C LEU A 748 -22.27 77.67 -98.20
N GLU A 749 -23.00 77.67 -97.08
CA GLU A 749 -22.42 77.40 -95.75
C GLU A 749 -21.94 75.94 -95.62
N HIS A 750 -22.63 75.00 -96.27
CA HIS A 750 -22.22 73.60 -96.35
C HIS A 750 -20.84 73.42 -96.99
N ALA A 751 -20.29 74.37 -97.76
CA ALA A 751 -18.91 74.28 -98.25
C ALA A 751 -17.85 74.45 -97.12
N VAL A 752 -18.14 75.21 -96.06
CA VAL A 752 -17.33 75.20 -94.81
C VAL A 752 -17.56 73.90 -94.06
N MET A 753 -18.83 73.49 -93.92
CA MET A 753 -19.19 72.22 -93.28
C MET A 753 -18.58 71.01 -94.01
N HIS A 754 -18.31 71.09 -95.31
CA HIS A 754 -17.66 70.03 -96.09
C HIS A 754 -16.17 69.91 -95.74
N ARG A 755 -15.52 70.99 -95.27
CA ARG A 755 -14.14 70.99 -94.76
C ARG A 755 -14.07 70.43 -93.34
N GLU A 756 -15.08 70.73 -92.53
CA GLU A 756 -15.33 70.10 -91.21
C GLU A 756 -15.67 68.60 -91.36
N GLN A 757 -16.43 68.22 -92.38
CA GLN A 757 -16.66 66.83 -92.77
C GLN A 757 -15.39 66.15 -93.31
N ILE A 758 -14.51 66.85 -94.03
CA ILE A 758 -13.19 66.28 -94.42
C ILE A 758 -12.33 66.01 -93.17
N PHE A 759 -12.39 66.85 -92.15
CA PHE A 759 -11.73 66.59 -90.85
C PHE A 759 -12.33 65.35 -90.16
N MET A 760 -13.66 65.25 -90.06
CA MET A 760 -14.38 64.07 -89.54
C MET A 760 -14.14 62.78 -90.36
N VAL A 761 -13.99 62.89 -91.68
CA VAL A 761 -13.67 61.76 -92.58
C VAL A 761 -12.21 61.35 -92.47
N ALA A 762 -11.29 62.29 -92.18
CA ALA A 762 -9.90 61.96 -91.89
C ALA A 762 -9.75 61.19 -90.56
N THR A 763 -10.40 61.65 -89.48
CA THR A 763 -10.34 60.98 -88.16
C THR A 763 -11.08 59.64 -88.13
N THR A 764 -12.03 59.41 -89.03
CA THR A 764 -12.64 58.07 -89.20
C THR A 764 -11.85 57.16 -90.16
N LYS A 765 -11.20 57.70 -91.20
CA LYS A 765 -10.32 56.89 -92.08
C LYS A 765 -9.08 56.35 -91.39
N THR A 766 -8.40 57.13 -90.54
CA THR A 766 -7.22 56.65 -89.79
C THR A 766 -7.53 55.46 -88.89
N ASN A 767 -8.77 55.32 -88.43
CA ASN A 767 -9.23 54.16 -87.66
C ASN A 767 -9.54 52.94 -88.55
N ILE A 768 -10.12 53.15 -89.74
CA ILE A 768 -10.58 52.07 -90.65
C ILE A 768 -9.44 51.45 -91.46
N GLU A 769 -8.45 52.22 -91.89
CA GLU A 769 -7.29 51.70 -92.64
C GLU A 769 -6.43 50.72 -91.82
N SER A 770 -6.60 50.67 -90.50
CA SER A 770 -5.99 49.65 -89.63
C SER A 770 -6.57 48.23 -89.81
N GLN A 771 -7.74 48.08 -90.45
CA GLN A 771 -8.54 46.85 -90.34
C GLN A 771 -8.37 45.87 -91.51
N GLU A 772 -8.17 46.32 -92.75
CA GLU A 772 -8.04 45.42 -93.90
C GLU A 772 -6.75 44.58 -93.89
N HIS A 773 -5.63 45.15 -93.43
CA HIS A 773 -4.33 44.47 -93.49
C HIS A 773 -4.22 43.26 -92.52
N ARG A 774 -5.17 43.11 -91.59
CA ARG A 774 -5.26 41.96 -90.66
C ARG A 774 -6.05 40.76 -91.22
N LEU A 775 -6.89 40.95 -92.24
CA LEU A 775 -7.86 39.92 -92.66
C LEU A 775 -7.27 38.79 -93.52
N LYS A 776 -6.19 39.04 -94.27
CA LYS A 776 -5.61 38.03 -95.19
C LYS A 776 -4.71 36.98 -94.53
N GLN A 777 -4.25 37.21 -93.29
CA GLN A 777 -3.41 36.25 -92.54
C GLN A 777 -4.21 35.41 -91.52
N SER A 778 -5.49 35.73 -91.29
CA SER A 778 -6.31 35.15 -90.21
C SER A 778 -6.95 33.80 -90.56
N ASN A 779 -7.30 33.56 -91.84
CA ASN A 779 -8.23 32.49 -92.21
C ASN A 779 -7.76 31.06 -91.86
N GLN A 780 -6.47 30.73 -92.04
CA GLN A 780 -5.95 29.40 -91.64
C GLN A 780 -5.92 29.23 -90.12
N SER A 781 -5.68 30.29 -89.35
CA SER A 781 -5.77 30.27 -87.88
C SER A 781 -7.22 30.06 -87.42
N LEU A 782 -8.17 30.71 -88.11
CA LEU A 782 -9.60 30.54 -87.87
C LEU A 782 -10.09 29.12 -88.16
N GLU A 783 -9.70 28.48 -89.26
CA GLU A 783 -10.10 27.09 -89.53
C GLU A 783 -9.54 26.11 -88.49
N GLN A 784 -8.27 26.25 -88.09
CA GLN A 784 -7.70 25.44 -87.02
C GLN A 784 -8.39 25.68 -85.66
N LYS A 785 -8.74 26.94 -85.34
CA LYS A 785 -9.55 27.27 -84.14
C LYS A 785 -10.98 26.72 -84.24
N VAL A 786 -11.63 26.75 -85.40
CA VAL A 786 -12.96 26.14 -85.59
C VAL A 786 -12.90 24.62 -85.43
N ILE A 787 -11.85 23.95 -85.91
CA ILE A 787 -11.65 22.51 -85.72
C ILE A 787 -11.37 22.19 -84.24
N SER A 788 -10.52 22.96 -83.55
CA SER A 788 -10.23 22.74 -82.13
C SER A 788 -11.44 23.05 -81.24
N MET A 789 -12.22 24.08 -81.56
CA MET A 789 -13.51 24.38 -80.90
C MET A 789 -14.55 23.29 -81.17
N ARG A 790 -14.62 22.72 -82.39
CA ARG A 790 -15.48 21.55 -82.67
C ARG A 790 -15.04 20.29 -81.91
N ARG A 791 -13.73 20.10 -81.66
CA ARG A 791 -13.23 19.03 -80.76
C ARG A 791 -13.61 19.31 -79.31
N LYS A 792 -13.37 20.52 -78.78
CA LYS A 792 -13.78 20.93 -77.44
C LYS A 792 -15.29 20.78 -77.23
N LEU A 793 -16.12 21.20 -78.18
CA LEU A 793 -17.59 21.08 -78.13
C LEU A 793 -18.09 19.62 -78.25
N LYS A 794 -17.33 18.73 -78.91
CA LYS A 794 -17.56 17.28 -78.82
C LYS A 794 -17.15 16.72 -77.46
N GLN A 795 -16.07 17.21 -76.85
CA GLN A 795 -15.65 16.76 -75.52
C GLN A 795 -16.63 17.23 -74.45
N THR A 796 -16.98 18.52 -74.38
CA THR A 796 -17.98 19.02 -73.43
C THR A 796 -19.36 18.37 -73.61
N ARG A 797 -19.72 17.90 -74.82
CA ARG A 797 -20.93 17.07 -75.02
C ARG A 797 -20.81 15.63 -74.49
N ARG A 798 -19.60 15.05 -74.39
CA ARG A 798 -19.37 13.80 -73.65
C ARG A 798 -19.39 14.06 -72.15
N ASP A 799 -18.70 15.11 -71.72
CA ASP A 799 -18.60 15.49 -70.30
C ASP A 799 -20.01 15.79 -69.74
N LEU A 800 -20.83 16.57 -70.47
CA LEU A 800 -22.23 16.81 -70.13
C LEU A 800 -23.09 15.54 -70.10
N LYS A 801 -22.83 14.55 -70.96
CA LYS A 801 -23.51 13.25 -70.89
C LYS A 801 -23.08 12.46 -69.67
N HIS A 802 -21.77 12.38 -69.38
CA HIS A 802 -21.24 11.71 -68.19
C HIS A 802 -21.73 12.36 -66.88
N LEU A 803 -21.78 13.69 -66.83
CA LEU A 803 -22.39 14.46 -65.75
C LEU A 803 -23.88 14.12 -65.57
N ALA A 804 -24.65 14.06 -66.66
CA ALA A 804 -26.08 13.77 -66.62
C ALA A 804 -26.42 12.29 -66.34
N GLU A 805 -25.62 11.34 -66.83
CA GLU A 805 -25.87 9.90 -66.79
C GLU A 805 -25.30 9.22 -65.54
N HIS A 806 -24.23 9.78 -64.94
CA HIS A 806 -23.69 9.33 -63.65
C HIS A 806 -23.93 10.34 -62.54
N GLN A 807 -23.15 11.43 -62.48
CA GLN A 807 -23.08 12.30 -61.30
C GLN A 807 -24.44 12.89 -60.88
N ILE A 808 -25.30 13.30 -61.82
CA ILE A 808 -26.64 13.81 -61.51
C ILE A 808 -27.58 12.69 -61.01
N ILE A 809 -27.43 11.44 -61.47
CA ILE A 809 -28.26 10.31 -61.00
C ILE A 809 -27.76 9.84 -59.63
N ASP A 810 -26.45 9.74 -59.43
CA ASP A 810 -25.86 9.33 -58.16
C ASP A 810 -26.18 10.35 -57.05
N ALA A 811 -25.98 11.66 -57.30
CA ALA A 811 -26.39 12.71 -56.37
C ALA A 811 -27.92 12.77 -56.15
N GLN A 812 -28.74 12.31 -57.09
CA GLN A 812 -30.18 12.15 -56.88
C GLN A 812 -30.52 10.97 -55.96
N ARG A 813 -29.74 9.87 -55.99
CA ARG A 813 -29.88 8.74 -55.05
C ARG A 813 -29.43 9.13 -53.65
N GLU A 814 -28.27 9.78 -53.51
CA GLU A 814 -27.78 10.29 -52.22
C GLU A 814 -28.78 11.25 -51.58
N ARG A 815 -29.29 12.24 -52.35
CA ARG A 815 -30.33 13.17 -51.90
C ARG A 815 -31.65 12.46 -51.52
N GLN A 816 -31.93 11.29 -52.10
CA GLN A 816 -33.12 10.50 -51.73
C GLN A 816 -32.87 9.70 -50.45
N GLN A 817 -31.70 9.08 -50.28
CA GLN A 817 -31.29 8.42 -49.04
C GLN A 817 -31.34 9.41 -47.86
N ILE A 818 -30.69 10.57 -48.00
CA ILE A 818 -30.72 11.66 -47.00
C ILE A 818 -32.16 12.08 -46.66
N LYS A 819 -33.08 12.13 -47.64
CA LYS A 819 -34.50 12.45 -47.37
C LYS A 819 -35.22 11.36 -46.58
N ASP A 820 -34.86 10.10 -46.77
CA ASP A 820 -35.51 8.98 -46.08
C ASP A 820 -34.87 8.73 -44.70
N ASP A 821 -33.58 9.02 -44.54
CA ASP A 821 -32.90 9.16 -43.23
C ASP A 821 -33.50 10.31 -42.40
N ILE A 822 -33.73 11.49 -43.01
CA ILE A 822 -34.37 12.62 -42.34
C ILE A 822 -35.77 12.24 -41.84
N LYS A 823 -36.56 11.47 -42.61
CA LYS A 823 -37.88 10.99 -42.15
C LYS A 823 -37.76 10.02 -40.99
N ARG A 824 -36.78 9.10 -41.02
CA ARG A 824 -36.55 8.16 -39.91
C ARG A 824 -36.19 8.92 -38.64
N LEU A 825 -35.23 9.85 -38.72
CA LEU A 825 -34.83 10.71 -37.60
C LEU A 825 -35.99 11.56 -37.06
N HIS A 826 -36.89 12.06 -37.91
CA HIS A 826 -38.09 12.76 -37.44
C HIS A 826 -39.07 11.82 -36.71
N GLY A 827 -39.24 10.57 -37.18
CA GLY A 827 -40.06 9.56 -36.49
C GLY A 827 -39.45 9.14 -35.15
N GLU A 828 -38.13 8.99 -35.09
CA GLU A 828 -37.38 8.74 -33.85
C GLU A 828 -37.54 9.92 -32.86
N MET A 829 -37.42 11.17 -33.32
CA MET A 829 -37.68 12.37 -32.50
C MET A 829 -39.15 12.50 -32.06
N GLU A 830 -40.12 12.14 -32.89
CA GLU A 830 -41.54 12.15 -32.51
C GLU A 830 -41.86 11.06 -31.47
N GLN A 831 -41.16 9.92 -31.50
CA GLN A 831 -41.26 8.89 -30.47
C GLN A 831 -40.64 9.36 -29.15
N GLU A 832 -39.38 9.83 -29.16
CA GLU A 832 -38.70 10.36 -27.97
C GLU A 832 -39.53 11.47 -27.30
N ALA A 833 -40.05 12.43 -28.09
CA ALA A 833 -40.92 13.48 -27.57
C ALA A 833 -42.26 12.97 -26.96
N ALA A 834 -42.75 11.81 -27.39
CA ALA A 834 -43.92 11.16 -26.80
C ALA A 834 -43.56 10.41 -25.50
N GLU A 835 -42.37 9.82 -25.43
CA GLU A 835 -41.85 9.14 -24.23
C GLU A 835 -41.47 10.16 -23.13
N ASP A 836 -40.81 11.28 -23.48
CA ASP A 836 -40.58 12.43 -22.58
C ASP A 836 -41.90 12.99 -22.03
N LYS A 837 -42.92 13.13 -22.88
CA LYS A 837 -44.25 13.60 -22.45
C LYS A 837 -44.91 12.63 -21.46
N LYS A 838 -44.61 11.33 -21.56
CA LYS A 838 -45.08 10.29 -20.63
C LYS A 838 -44.29 10.31 -19.31
N THR A 839 -42.97 10.41 -19.35
CA THR A 839 -42.15 10.48 -18.13
C THR A 839 -42.47 11.75 -17.32
N LEU A 840 -42.70 12.90 -17.97
CA LEU A 840 -43.17 14.12 -17.32
C LEU A 840 -44.53 13.92 -16.61
N GLN A 841 -45.48 13.21 -17.21
CA GLN A 841 -46.77 12.89 -16.55
C GLN A 841 -46.59 11.94 -15.36
N GLU A 842 -45.69 10.96 -15.44
CA GLU A 842 -45.37 10.04 -14.34
C GLU A 842 -44.67 10.77 -13.18
N ILE A 843 -43.81 11.75 -13.49
CA ILE A 843 -43.18 12.67 -12.52
C ILE A 843 -44.23 13.54 -11.84
N GLU A 844 -45.14 14.18 -12.58
CA GLU A 844 -46.21 15.00 -12.00
C GLU A 844 -47.11 14.20 -11.05
N GLN A 845 -47.56 13.01 -11.46
CA GLN A 845 -48.36 12.12 -10.61
C GLN A 845 -47.60 11.70 -9.34
N SER A 846 -46.29 11.49 -9.44
CA SER A 846 -45.43 11.11 -8.31
C SER A 846 -45.21 12.27 -7.34
N LEU A 847 -45.00 13.49 -7.85
CA LEU A 847 -44.95 14.71 -7.05
C LEU A 847 -46.29 15.00 -6.35
N LEU A 848 -47.41 14.71 -7.00
CA LEU A 848 -48.75 14.90 -6.44
C LEU A 848 -49.04 13.90 -5.32
N LYS A 849 -48.71 12.60 -5.50
CA LYS A 849 -48.73 11.58 -4.43
C LYS A 849 -47.80 11.96 -3.25
N LYS A 850 -46.61 12.52 -3.53
CA LYS A 850 -45.68 13.02 -2.51
C LYS A 850 -46.28 14.16 -1.69
N HIS A 851 -47.01 15.08 -2.32
CA HIS A 851 -47.76 16.15 -1.63
C HIS A 851 -48.85 15.58 -0.70
N GLN A 852 -49.70 14.70 -1.22
CA GLN A 852 -50.77 14.05 -0.45
C GLN A 852 -50.23 13.35 0.81
N ASN A 853 -49.13 12.60 0.67
CA ASN A 853 -48.47 11.93 1.78
C ASN A 853 -47.90 12.92 2.81
N LEU A 854 -47.23 13.99 2.36
CA LEU A 854 -46.69 15.04 3.23
C LEU A 854 -47.81 15.73 4.03
N GLU A 855 -48.92 16.07 3.39
CA GLU A 855 -50.05 16.73 4.05
C GLU A 855 -50.77 15.81 5.02
N SER A 856 -50.95 14.53 4.67
CA SER A 856 -51.46 13.51 5.60
C SER A 856 -50.57 13.42 6.86
N ILE A 857 -49.25 13.46 6.70
CA ILE A 857 -48.28 13.51 7.81
C ILE A 857 -48.41 14.82 8.61
N VAL A 858 -48.47 15.99 7.96
CA VAL A 858 -48.60 17.29 8.63
C VAL A 858 -49.92 17.39 9.41
N ARG A 859 -51.04 16.87 8.87
CA ARG A 859 -52.33 16.75 9.55
C ARG A 859 -52.23 15.84 10.77
N LYS A 860 -51.67 14.63 10.62
CA LYS A 860 -51.45 13.67 11.72
C LYS A 860 -50.56 14.27 12.82
N GLN A 861 -49.46 14.94 12.46
CA GLN A 861 -48.58 15.65 13.40
C GLN A 861 -49.30 16.82 14.09
N SER A 862 -50.12 17.59 13.38
CA SER A 862 -50.87 18.72 13.95
C SER A 862 -51.95 18.25 14.92
N ARG A 863 -52.65 17.15 14.59
CA ARG A 863 -53.58 16.46 15.51
C ARG A 863 -52.84 15.92 16.74
N ALA A 864 -51.67 15.32 16.58
CA ALA A 864 -50.82 14.89 17.70
C ALA A 864 -50.31 16.06 18.56
N LYS A 865 -49.95 17.20 17.96
CA LYS A 865 -49.59 18.44 18.67
C LYS A 865 -50.79 18.99 19.44
N ALA A 866 -52.01 18.92 18.91
CA ALA A 866 -53.24 19.29 19.61
C ALA A 866 -53.52 18.36 20.81
N TYR A 867 -53.40 17.04 20.65
CA TYR A 867 -53.51 16.11 21.78
C TYR A 867 -52.44 16.33 22.85
N ARG A 868 -51.18 16.60 22.46
CA ARG A 868 -50.11 16.95 23.42
C ARG A 868 -50.39 18.26 24.18
N ARG A 869 -51.05 19.24 23.55
CA ARG A 869 -51.51 20.48 24.22
C ARG A 869 -52.66 20.20 25.20
N LEU A 870 -53.52 19.23 24.90
CA LEU A 870 -54.59 18.78 25.82
C LEU A 870 -54.03 18.01 27.02
N THR A 871 -53.02 17.16 26.84
CA THR A 871 -52.39 16.40 27.94
C THR A 871 -51.38 17.22 28.76
N GLY A 872 -50.79 18.27 28.18
CA GLY A 872 -49.78 19.11 28.83
C GLY A 872 -50.33 20.27 29.67
N SER A 873 -51.64 20.38 29.82
CA SER A 873 -52.29 21.51 30.50
C SER A 873 -53.00 21.07 31.78
N SER A 874 -52.49 21.47 32.95
CA SER A 874 -53.15 21.28 34.25
C SER A 874 -54.24 22.34 34.47
N GLN A 875 -55.22 22.37 33.55
CA GLN A 875 -56.42 23.21 33.60
C GLN A 875 -57.64 22.32 33.41
N PRO A 876 -58.72 22.48 34.20
CA PRO A 876 -59.94 21.73 34.00
C PRO A 876 -60.53 22.06 32.62
N LEU A 877 -60.78 21.05 31.79
CA LEU A 877 -61.48 21.23 30.53
C LEU A 877 -62.85 21.87 30.82
N LYS A 878 -63.15 22.98 30.14
CA LYS A 878 -64.54 23.42 29.99
C LYS A 878 -65.31 22.26 29.33
N PRO A 879 -66.54 21.93 29.79
CA PRO A 879 -67.34 20.93 29.11
C PRO A 879 -67.54 21.34 27.64
N PRO A 880 -67.67 20.37 26.72
CA PRO A 880 -67.80 20.68 25.31
C PRO A 880 -69.03 21.55 25.06
N ARG A 881 -68.97 22.41 24.04
CA ARG A 881 -70.22 22.88 23.39
C ARG A 881 -71.05 21.64 23.06
N SER A 882 -72.37 21.70 23.27
CA SER A 882 -73.28 20.56 23.08
C SER A 882 -72.91 19.75 21.82
N ALA A 883 -73.04 18.42 21.87
CA ALA A 883 -72.75 17.56 20.73
C ALA A 883 -73.43 18.07 19.45
N THR A 884 -74.66 18.59 19.54
CA THR A 884 -75.40 19.24 18.45
C THR A 884 -74.70 20.47 17.88
N SER A 885 -74.03 21.29 18.71
CA SER A 885 -73.27 22.47 18.27
C SER A 885 -71.92 22.11 17.66
N MET A 886 -71.27 21.05 18.13
CA MET A 886 -70.06 20.51 17.49
C MET A 886 -70.38 19.86 16.14
N GLN A 887 -71.50 19.13 16.09
CA GLN A 887 -72.01 18.49 14.87
C GLN A 887 -72.43 19.54 13.83
N ALA A 888 -73.23 20.54 14.19
CA ALA A 888 -73.61 21.63 13.29
C ALA A 888 -72.40 22.47 12.81
N GLN A 889 -71.37 22.65 13.65
CA GLN A 889 -70.13 23.32 13.23
C GLN A 889 -69.28 22.44 12.29
N LYS A 890 -69.37 21.10 12.40
CA LYS A 890 -68.76 20.16 11.45
C LYS A 890 -69.52 20.14 10.13
N GLU A 891 -70.85 20.05 10.17
CA GLU A 891 -71.74 20.02 8.99
C GLU A 891 -71.59 21.30 8.16
N LYS A 892 -71.55 22.47 8.80
CA LYS A 892 -71.24 23.72 8.11
C LYS A 892 -69.82 23.75 7.51
N GLN A 893 -68.87 23.03 8.07
CA GLN A 893 -67.52 22.94 7.50
C GLN A 893 -67.45 21.95 6.33
N THR A 894 -68.20 20.84 6.35
CA THR A 894 -68.32 19.94 5.19
C THR A 894 -69.07 20.61 4.05
N GLU A 895 -70.17 21.32 4.32
CA GLU A 895 -70.90 22.13 3.35
C GLU A 895 -69.99 23.18 2.67
N ILE A 896 -69.16 23.90 3.43
CA ILE A 896 -68.17 24.84 2.87
C ILE A 896 -67.11 24.12 2.03
N ASN A 897 -66.61 22.96 2.48
CA ASN A 897 -65.63 22.17 1.71
C ASN A 897 -66.24 21.61 0.41
N GLU A 898 -67.50 21.18 0.43
CA GLU A 898 -68.23 20.65 -0.73
C GLU A 898 -68.43 21.72 -1.79
N ASN A 899 -68.91 22.91 -1.41
CA ASN A 899 -69.00 24.08 -2.31
C ASN A 899 -67.62 24.44 -2.93
N LEU A 900 -66.53 24.39 -2.14
CA LEU A 900 -65.17 24.64 -2.66
C LEU A 900 -64.69 23.53 -3.62
N VAL A 901 -65.09 22.28 -3.37
CA VAL A 901 -64.79 21.12 -4.23
C VAL A 901 -65.54 21.17 -5.56
N GLU A 902 -66.75 21.73 -5.60
CA GLU A 902 -67.49 22.00 -6.84
C GLU A 902 -66.83 23.13 -7.65
N ILE A 903 -66.57 24.28 -7.03
CA ILE A 903 -65.90 25.44 -7.67
C ILE A 903 -64.54 25.04 -8.29
N ILE A 904 -63.77 24.18 -7.62
CA ILE A 904 -62.47 23.72 -8.16
C ILE A 904 -62.65 22.69 -9.29
N GLN A 905 -63.73 21.90 -9.30
CA GLN A 905 -64.05 21.01 -10.42
C GLN A 905 -64.49 21.81 -11.67
N GLU A 906 -65.23 22.90 -11.49
CA GLU A 906 -65.56 23.83 -12.59
C GLU A 906 -64.28 24.47 -13.17
N PHE A 907 -63.41 25.04 -12.32
CA PHE A 907 -62.14 25.61 -12.81
C PHE A 907 -61.20 24.57 -13.47
N MET A 908 -61.26 23.29 -13.08
CA MET A 908 -60.54 22.21 -13.77
C MET A 908 -61.07 21.94 -15.18
N ALA A 909 -62.37 22.13 -15.43
CA ALA A 909 -62.95 22.02 -16.76
C ALA A 909 -62.61 23.25 -17.63
N GLU A 910 -62.61 24.46 -17.05
CA GLU A 910 -62.28 25.69 -17.76
C GLU A 910 -60.79 25.84 -18.10
N THR A 911 -59.88 25.33 -17.26
CA THR A 911 -58.42 25.57 -17.40
C THR A 911 -57.58 24.28 -17.36
N PRO A 912 -57.61 23.45 -18.43
CA PRO A 912 -56.97 22.13 -18.47
C PRO A 912 -55.45 22.17 -18.22
N GLU A 913 -54.77 23.26 -18.63
CA GLU A 913 -53.33 23.49 -18.41
C GLU A 913 -52.91 23.50 -16.93
N LYS A 914 -53.85 23.71 -16.00
CA LYS A 914 -53.57 23.82 -14.55
C LYS A 914 -54.20 22.69 -13.73
N THR A 915 -54.66 21.63 -14.38
CA THR A 915 -55.23 20.42 -13.74
C THR A 915 -54.35 19.84 -12.62
N CYS A 916 -53.02 19.79 -12.79
CA CYS A 916 -52.07 19.36 -11.76
C CYS A 916 -52.10 20.25 -10.49
N PHE A 917 -52.37 21.56 -10.63
CA PHE A 917 -52.49 22.49 -9.49
C PHE A 917 -53.84 22.30 -8.76
N PHE A 918 -54.95 22.28 -9.49
CA PHE A 918 -56.28 22.12 -8.90
C PHE A 918 -56.50 20.73 -8.29
N THR A 919 -55.91 19.68 -8.84
CA THR A 919 -55.96 18.32 -8.27
C THR A 919 -55.33 18.27 -6.87
N LYS A 920 -54.28 19.07 -6.60
CA LYS A 920 -53.70 19.21 -5.25
C LYS A 920 -54.70 19.87 -4.29
N LEU A 921 -55.41 20.91 -4.74
CA LEU A 921 -56.45 21.57 -3.94
C LEU A 921 -57.66 20.66 -3.65
N LEU A 922 -58.07 19.80 -4.60
CA LEU A 922 -59.12 18.79 -4.35
C LEU A 922 -58.70 17.75 -3.30
N GLN A 923 -57.43 17.34 -3.29
CA GLN A 923 -56.91 16.43 -2.26
C GLN A 923 -56.87 17.09 -0.87
N ILE A 924 -56.67 18.40 -0.80
CA ILE A 924 -56.76 19.16 0.47
C ILE A 924 -58.20 19.19 1.01
N LEU A 925 -59.22 19.24 0.17
CA LEU A 925 -60.60 19.51 0.61
C LEU A 925 -61.45 18.25 0.89
N ARG A 926 -61.06 17.08 0.36
CA ARG A 926 -61.80 15.81 0.51
C ARG A 926 -61.43 14.99 1.78
N ASP A 927 -60.36 15.35 2.48
CA ASP A 927 -59.81 14.70 3.69
C ASP A 927 -59.85 15.63 4.92
#